data_AF-A0AA42U6Z4-F1
#
_entry.id   AF-A0AA42U6Z4-F1
#
_cell.length_a   1.000
_cell.length_b   1.000
_cell.length_c   1.000
_cell.angle_alpha   90.00
_cell.angle_beta   90.00
_cell.angle_gamma   90.00
#
_symmetry.space_group_name_H-M   'P 1'
#
loop_
_entity.id
_entity.type
_entity.pdbx_description
1 polymer ?
#
loop_
_entity_poly.entity_id
_entity_poly.type
_entity_poly.pdbx_seq_one_letter_code
_entity_poly.pdbx_strand_id
1 'polypeptide(L)'
;MLAIDELKKRWLIFNRNRNNLSIVEMMLLFSQKEISNQWEQYEKVGLLEECKIWHFPNPGNNAEACTLLHNIIFCLLENQHRSHIVNQISKKNGWAEQWCLQALKYHILQIYEYEYIASILEGRGFLNGSEKILDSMVSVYENTKLIDYLIKALTQNKLYSKAIFYQKINIERTKRHKIEQHMEALGSFIYLLIQRDGQYSYNVKDIELAQSLNYQYSSHNNSQYEQYQTLINEKLTQYSFKSLPSRSATSQLLGGLQRLNYNTSNKFFGGNAELPYYNDLVRSAPLGLSPDEVKKYFNVHHHLNERLHYVLNKQLKVNDSVLQAGIISAFSLWNYSQIQPEVLQALGFSSAGHPTNFFDLQDKASTLSDGALTRLSGYVAEQQVAEHLKAQGHHVVFPEKANQMGYDLFVDGQPMQVKCTTSESYIQQHLNNHPDIPVIINSEMAEYFKDHPNVIIDYDLSHETVQTVLADSVTHLDQFGSMQESVLTPFLALFVSSKRHYHLYEHGGYEAKDAALHTIVDTSAKVSGVLAGKNIGFWGGAIIAGPIGAMVGGAVGAFLGNIFASAQSDQLLKPYVVAQAKKVSYQLIELAKLFLKEILPIRHKLYEEDLKAYHIPALNHEYSNKDEEILLLHFQFLHEQKLNRFNELESYLKQLINQSYAHQVQAGWICLENSNQFYHPKLKKHLQLLNKELELYQYYALNPEITPRDGLKLSQSL
;
A
#
# COMPACT_ATOMS: atom_id res chain seq x y z
N MET A 1 11.05 17.06 57.30
CA MET A 1 12.08 17.63 56.40
C MET A 1 13.34 17.82 57.22
N LEU A 2 14.52 17.41 56.74
CA LEU A 2 15.76 17.61 57.49
C LEU A 2 16.13 19.10 57.48
N ALA A 3 16.48 19.66 58.64
CA ALA A 3 17.02 21.01 58.72
C ALA A 3 18.45 21.07 58.15
N ILE A 4 18.88 22.23 57.66
CA ILE A 4 20.23 22.43 57.10
C ILE A 4 21.31 22.08 58.14
N ASP A 5 21.13 22.48 59.41
CA ASP A 5 22.08 22.19 60.49
C ASP A 5 22.21 20.69 60.75
N GLU A 6 21.12 19.95 60.61
CA GLU A 6 21.12 18.50 60.77
C GLU A 6 21.87 17.84 59.61
N LEU A 7 21.62 18.26 58.37
CA LEU A 7 22.40 17.79 57.21
C LEU A 7 23.89 18.10 57.34
N LYS A 8 24.26 19.27 57.91
CA LYS A 8 25.67 19.64 58.14
C LYS A 8 26.34 18.67 59.13
N LYS A 9 25.65 18.31 60.22
CA LYS A 9 26.14 17.28 61.17
C LYS A 9 26.29 15.92 60.50
N ARG A 10 25.28 15.48 59.74
CA ARG A 10 25.31 14.17 59.07
C ARG A 10 26.38 14.09 57.98
N TRP A 11 26.63 15.19 57.26
CA TRP A 11 27.74 15.31 56.31
C TRP A 11 29.12 15.16 56.98
N LEU A 12 29.31 15.75 58.17
CA LEU A 12 30.54 15.58 58.95
C LEU A 12 30.74 14.13 59.39
N ILE A 13 29.67 13.44 59.81
CA ILE A 13 29.70 12.01 60.16
C ILE A 13 30.10 11.18 58.95
N PHE A 14 29.49 11.45 57.79
CA PHE A 14 29.84 10.78 56.54
C PHE A 14 31.32 10.97 56.17
N ASN A 15 31.83 12.20 56.18
CA ASN A 15 33.23 12.46 55.80
C ASN A 15 34.25 11.77 56.72
N ARG A 16 33.96 11.66 58.02
CA ARG A 16 34.84 10.95 58.96
C ARG A 16 34.84 9.43 58.76
N ASN A 17 33.74 8.87 58.25
CA ASN A 17 33.52 7.41 58.19
C ASN A 17 33.34 6.89 56.75
N ARG A 18 33.66 7.68 55.72
CA ARG A 18 33.33 7.38 54.31
C ARG A 18 33.77 5.99 53.86
N ASN A 19 34.93 5.53 54.31
CA ASN A 19 35.49 4.23 53.93
C ASN A 19 34.87 3.04 54.71
N ASN A 20 34.15 3.31 55.79
CA ASN A 20 33.59 2.31 56.70
C ASN A 20 32.06 2.16 56.56
N LEU A 21 31.41 3.07 55.84
CA LEU A 21 29.95 3.03 55.64
C LEU A 21 29.59 2.20 54.41
N SER A 22 28.61 1.32 54.56
CA SER A 22 27.96 0.70 53.39
C SER A 22 27.14 1.73 52.61
N ILE A 23 26.83 1.43 51.34
CA ILE A 23 26.00 2.32 50.50
C ILE A 23 24.59 2.49 51.11
N VAL A 24 24.05 1.47 51.78
CA VAL A 24 22.75 1.55 52.46
C VAL A 24 22.81 2.56 53.61
N GLU A 25 23.85 2.49 54.45
CA GLU A 25 24.03 3.42 55.57
C GLU A 25 24.28 4.84 55.09
N MET A 26 25.06 5.00 54.02
CA MET A 26 25.27 6.29 53.35
C MET A 26 23.94 6.91 52.90
N MET A 27 23.08 6.14 52.24
CA MET A 27 21.77 6.63 51.78
C MET A 27 20.88 7.00 52.97
N LEU A 28 20.83 6.14 53.99
CA LEU A 28 20.05 6.41 55.20
C LEU A 28 20.52 7.69 55.91
N LEU A 29 21.83 7.97 55.94
CA LEU A 29 22.38 9.16 56.61
C LEU A 29 21.76 10.44 56.06
N PHE A 30 21.55 10.51 54.75
CA PHE A 30 20.96 11.70 54.12
C PHE A 30 19.44 11.64 53.98
N SER A 31 18.80 10.51 54.32
CA SER A 31 17.35 10.32 54.29
C SER A 31 16.65 10.96 55.49
N GLN A 32 15.33 11.20 55.43
CA GLN A 32 14.59 11.75 56.58
C GLN A 32 14.40 10.76 57.74
N LYS A 33 14.89 9.53 57.63
CA LYS A 33 14.78 8.52 58.68
C LYS A 33 15.95 8.65 59.65
N GLU A 34 15.69 8.34 60.93
CA GLU A 34 16.74 8.22 61.94
C GLU A 34 17.34 6.81 61.89
N ILE A 35 18.66 6.74 62.08
CA ILE A 35 19.41 5.47 62.07
C ILE A 35 19.72 5.09 63.51
N SER A 36 19.40 3.85 63.89
CA SER A 36 19.97 3.23 65.09
C SER A 36 21.25 2.47 64.74
N ASN A 37 22.29 2.64 65.55
CA ASN A 37 23.56 1.91 65.39
C ASN A 37 23.44 0.40 65.70
N GLN A 38 22.28 -0.04 66.20
CA GLN A 38 22.02 -1.43 66.63
C GLN A 38 21.29 -2.28 65.58
N TRP A 39 20.95 -1.71 64.42
CA TRP A 39 20.15 -2.42 63.41
C TRP A 39 20.99 -3.32 62.50
N GLU A 40 20.42 -4.49 62.22
CA GLU A 40 20.93 -5.45 61.24
C GLU A 40 20.74 -4.93 59.81
N GLN A 41 21.50 -5.49 58.87
CA GLN A 41 21.51 -5.00 57.48
C GLN A 41 20.14 -5.08 56.79
N TYR A 42 19.32 -6.10 57.09
CA TYR A 42 17.99 -6.26 56.49
C TYR A 42 16.99 -5.21 57.01
N GLU A 43 17.11 -4.79 58.29
CA GLU A 43 16.28 -3.74 58.89
C GLU A 43 16.61 -2.37 58.26
N LYS A 44 17.90 -2.10 58.05
CA LYS A 44 18.37 -0.90 57.34
C LYS A 44 17.84 -0.85 55.90
N VAL A 45 17.83 -1.98 55.19
CA VAL A 45 17.24 -2.06 53.84
C VAL A 45 15.72 -1.83 53.88
N GLY A 46 15.00 -2.45 54.81
CA GLY A 46 13.56 -2.25 54.98
C GLY A 46 13.20 -0.78 55.25
N LEU A 47 13.95 -0.11 56.11
CA LEU A 47 13.77 1.32 56.38
C LEU A 47 14.03 2.17 55.13
N LEU A 48 15.05 1.81 54.36
CA LEU A 48 15.40 2.50 53.13
C LEU A 48 14.32 2.31 52.04
N GLU A 49 13.63 1.17 51.99
CA GLU A 49 12.49 0.93 51.11
C GLU A 49 11.27 1.83 51.43
N GLU A 50 11.10 2.21 52.70
CA GLU A 50 10.04 3.14 53.11
C GLU A 50 10.28 4.58 52.63
N CYS A 51 11.53 4.94 52.28
CA CYS A 51 11.90 6.28 51.81
C CYS A 51 11.43 6.52 50.37
N LYS A 52 10.12 6.68 50.16
CA LYS A 52 9.57 6.92 48.82
C LYS A 52 9.91 8.30 48.27
N ILE A 53 9.97 9.33 49.12
CA ILE A 53 10.14 10.73 48.71
C ILE A 53 11.28 11.39 49.47
N TRP A 54 12.21 12.01 48.75
CA TRP A 54 13.31 12.80 49.29
C TRP A 54 12.96 14.28 49.33
N HIS A 55 13.22 14.92 50.46
CA HIS A 55 12.93 16.34 50.71
C HIS A 55 14.16 17.00 51.31
N PHE A 56 14.82 17.83 50.51
CA PHE A 56 15.90 18.70 50.94
C PHE A 56 15.35 20.06 51.37
N PRO A 57 15.95 20.70 52.39
CA PRO A 57 15.56 22.03 52.81
C PRO A 57 15.85 23.06 51.72
N ASN A 58 15.03 24.12 51.65
CA ASN A 58 15.31 25.27 50.81
C ASN A 58 16.55 26.02 51.36
N PRO A 59 17.65 26.14 50.58
CA PRO A 59 18.84 26.85 51.05
C PRO A 59 18.67 28.38 51.09
N GLY A 60 17.61 28.93 50.49
CA GLY A 60 17.45 30.37 50.30
C GLY A 60 18.65 30.96 49.54
N ASN A 61 19.14 32.11 49.99
CA ASN A 61 20.33 32.75 49.42
C ASN A 61 21.63 32.36 50.15
N ASN A 62 21.62 31.30 50.97
CA ASN A 62 22.79 30.89 51.75
C ASN A 62 23.74 30.03 50.91
N ALA A 63 24.89 30.59 50.55
CA ALA A 63 25.91 29.93 49.73
C ALA A 63 26.50 28.65 50.38
N GLU A 64 26.67 28.62 51.71
CA GLU A 64 27.12 27.42 52.41
C GLU A 64 26.08 26.31 52.33
N ALA A 65 24.80 26.65 52.48
CA ALA A 65 23.70 25.70 52.37
C ALA A 65 23.60 25.13 50.94
N CYS A 66 23.73 25.97 49.92
CA CYS A 66 23.80 25.53 48.52
C CYS A 66 24.97 24.57 48.28
N THR A 67 26.16 24.91 48.78
CA THR A 67 27.37 24.07 48.64
C THR A 67 27.21 22.73 49.36
N LEU A 68 26.62 22.73 50.54
CA LEU A 68 26.36 21.49 51.28
C LEU A 68 25.38 20.58 50.53
N LEU A 69 24.27 21.14 50.04
CA LEU A 69 23.27 20.38 49.29
C LEU A 69 23.83 19.86 47.96
N HIS A 70 24.63 20.66 47.25
CA HIS A 70 25.35 20.24 46.05
C HIS A 70 26.17 18.97 46.33
N ASN A 71 27.05 19.03 47.33
CA ASN A 71 27.91 17.91 47.70
C ASN A 71 27.11 16.66 48.07
N ILE A 72 26.04 16.81 48.85
CA ILE A 72 25.18 15.68 49.26
C ILE A 72 24.51 15.06 48.03
N ILE A 73 23.88 15.87 47.18
CA ILE A 73 23.16 15.39 45.99
C ILE A 73 24.11 14.66 45.04
N PHE A 74 25.29 15.21 44.78
CA PHE A 74 26.31 14.55 43.97
C PHE A 74 26.77 13.23 44.58
N CYS A 75 27.00 13.23 45.90
CA CYS A 75 27.37 12.01 46.61
C CYS A 75 26.31 10.90 46.43
N LEU A 76 25.03 11.25 46.53
CA LEU A 76 23.91 10.33 46.32
C LEU A 76 23.86 9.82 44.87
N LEU A 77 23.97 10.72 43.89
CA LEU A 77 23.95 10.39 42.46
C LEU A 77 25.09 9.43 42.06
N GLU A 78 26.31 9.66 42.57
CA GLU A 78 27.50 8.85 42.28
C GLU A 78 27.52 7.47 42.94
N ASN A 79 26.75 7.26 44.02
CA ASN A 79 26.87 6.05 44.85
C ASN A 79 25.64 5.14 44.77
N GLN A 80 24.48 5.65 44.35
CA GLN A 80 23.24 4.86 44.28
C GLN A 80 23.32 3.58 43.43
N HIS A 81 24.18 3.55 42.41
CA HIS A 81 24.33 2.40 41.52
C HIS A 81 25.34 1.36 42.02
N ARG A 82 26.12 1.69 43.06
CA ARG A 82 27.18 0.80 43.60
C ARG A 82 26.63 -0.35 44.45
N SER A 83 25.35 -0.32 44.80
CA SER A 83 24.64 -1.41 45.46
C SER A 83 23.42 -1.80 44.64
N HIS A 84 23.27 -3.10 44.37
CA HIS A 84 22.15 -3.63 43.58
C HIS A 84 20.79 -3.30 44.21
N ILE A 85 20.66 -3.51 45.53
CA ILE A 85 19.44 -3.18 46.29
C ILE A 85 19.13 -1.68 46.20
N VAL A 86 20.12 -0.82 46.45
CA VAL A 86 19.92 0.63 46.42
C VAL A 86 19.53 1.10 45.02
N ASN A 87 20.15 0.55 43.98
CA ASN A 87 19.80 0.86 42.60
C ASN A 87 18.36 0.47 42.27
N GLN A 88 17.91 -0.71 42.70
CA GLN A 88 16.53 -1.17 42.50
C GLN A 88 15.52 -0.25 43.20
N ILE A 89 15.75 0.08 44.47
CA ILE A 89 14.86 0.97 45.24
C ILE A 89 14.86 2.38 44.62
N SER A 90 16.04 2.91 44.28
CA SER A 90 16.19 4.22 43.65
C SER A 90 15.43 4.30 42.32
N LYS A 91 15.52 3.27 41.47
CA LYS A 91 14.77 3.22 40.20
C LYS A 91 13.27 3.12 40.43
N LYS A 92 12.84 2.26 41.37
CA LYS A 92 11.42 2.09 41.73
C LYS A 92 10.79 3.40 42.21
N ASN A 93 11.53 4.21 42.97
CA ASN A 93 11.01 5.44 43.58
C ASN A 93 11.42 6.73 42.82
N GLY A 94 12.22 6.65 41.76
CA GLY A 94 12.68 7.82 40.99
C GLY A 94 13.55 8.79 41.80
N TRP A 95 14.42 8.29 42.68
CA TRP A 95 15.17 9.16 43.61
C TRP A 95 16.13 10.13 42.91
N ALA A 96 16.87 9.66 41.91
CA ALA A 96 17.81 10.51 41.18
C ALA A 96 17.09 11.70 40.55
N GLU A 97 15.91 11.46 39.98
CA GLU A 97 15.05 12.44 39.34
C GLU A 97 14.52 13.44 40.39
N GLN A 98 14.11 12.97 41.57
CA GLN A 98 13.73 13.84 42.69
C GLN A 98 14.87 14.74 43.18
N TRP A 99 16.09 14.21 43.28
CA TRP A 99 17.27 14.98 43.69
C TRP A 99 17.62 16.04 42.65
N CYS A 100 17.63 15.67 41.37
CA CYS A 100 17.92 16.61 40.27
C CYS A 100 16.87 17.72 40.17
N LEU A 101 15.57 17.41 40.32
CA LEU A 101 14.50 18.41 40.31
C LEU A 101 14.68 19.45 41.43
N GLN A 102 15.03 19.00 42.64
CA GLN A 102 15.29 19.92 43.76
C GLN A 102 16.56 20.75 43.53
N ALA A 103 17.61 20.14 42.99
CA ALA A 103 18.84 20.84 42.67
C ALA A 103 18.63 21.94 41.62
N LEU A 104 17.84 21.67 40.59
CA LEU A 104 17.45 22.65 39.58
C LEU A 104 16.56 23.76 40.16
N LYS A 105 15.54 23.40 40.95
CA LYS A 105 14.62 24.36 41.59
C LYS A 105 15.37 25.43 42.39
N TYR A 106 16.46 25.04 43.05
CA TYR A 106 17.26 25.92 43.91
C TYR A 106 18.56 26.40 43.25
N HIS A 107 18.74 26.21 41.93
CA HIS A 107 19.94 26.64 41.18
C HIS A 107 21.27 26.15 41.80
N ILE A 108 21.27 24.91 42.32
CA ILE A 108 22.42 24.30 43.01
C ILE A 108 23.46 23.77 42.02
N LEU A 109 23.01 23.31 40.84
CA LEU A 109 23.86 22.66 39.84
C LEU A 109 24.62 23.67 38.98
N GLN A 110 25.85 23.33 38.61
CA GLN A 110 26.66 24.10 37.68
C GLN A 110 26.51 23.61 36.23
N ILE A 111 26.74 24.49 35.25
CA ILE A 111 26.53 24.16 33.83
C ILE A 111 27.41 22.98 33.37
N TYR A 112 28.67 22.92 33.81
CA TYR A 112 29.61 21.85 33.42
C TYR A 112 29.18 20.45 33.93
N GLU A 113 28.20 20.39 34.82
CA GLU A 113 27.70 19.17 35.44
C GLU A 113 26.53 18.54 34.69
N TYR A 114 25.84 19.32 33.84
CA TYR A 114 24.60 18.89 33.21
C TYR A 114 24.79 17.64 32.34
N GLU A 115 25.87 17.56 31.57
CA GLU A 115 26.14 16.38 30.73
C GLU A 115 26.35 15.11 31.56
N TYR A 116 27.04 15.23 32.70
CA TYR A 116 27.27 14.11 33.60
C TYR A 116 25.95 13.64 34.21
N ILE A 117 25.10 14.56 34.68
CA ILE A 117 23.79 14.22 35.22
C ILE A 117 22.91 13.58 34.13
N ALA A 118 22.94 14.11 32.90
CA ALA A 118 22.21 13.54 31.78
C ALA A 118 22.64 12.08 31.49
N SER A 119 23.94 11.77 31.57
CA SER A 119 24.46 10.40 31.44
C SER A 119 23.97 9.46 32.55
N ILE A 120 23.78 9.97 33.78
CA ILE A 120 23.21 9.18 34.88
C ILE A 120 21.74 8.85 34.60
N LEU A 121 20.97 9.83 34.10
CA LEU A 121 19.57 9.62 33.73
C LEU A 121 19.43 8.62 32.56
N GLU A 122 20.33 8.68 31.57
CA GLU A 122 20.39 7.72 30.46
C GLU A 122 20.68 6.30 30.97
N GLY A 123 21.71 6.12 31.81
CA GLY A 123 22.06 4.81 32.39
C GLY A 123 20.95 4.20 33.27
N ARG A 124 19.96 5.00 33.66
CA ARG A 124 18.76 4.56 34.39
C ARG A 124 17.57 4.27 33.49
N GLY A 125 17.65 4.55 32.20
CA GLY A 125 16.59 4.35 31.22
C GLY A 125 15.58 5.49 31.15
N PHE A 126 15.98 6.72 31.50
CA PHE A 126 15.14 7.93 31.49
C PHE A 126 13.78 7.73 32.16
N LEU A 127 13.78 7.52 33.48
CA LEU A 127 12.56 7.38 34.25
C LEU A 127 11.66 8.63 34.11
N ASN A 128 10.37 8.47 34.37
CA ASN A 128 9.37 9.54 34.24
C ASN A 128 9.82 10.84 34.95
N GLY A 129 9.81 11.97 34.24
CA GLY A 129 10.30 13.25 34.72
C GLY A 129 11.73 13.61 34.31
N SER A 130 12.52 12.63 33.82
CA SER A 130 13.86 12.88 33.26
C SER A 130 13.81 13.91 32.13
N GLU A 131 12.77 13.87 31.29
CA GLU A 131 12.59 14.81 30.19
C GLU A 131 12.45 16.26 30.67
N LYS A 132 11.77 16.49 31.81
CA LYS A 132 11.59 17.85 32.37
C LYS A 132 12.89 18.40 32.96
N ILE A 133 13.68 17.53 33.58
CA ILE A 133 14.99 17.87 34.12
C ILE A 133 15.92 18.28 32.97
N LEU A 134 16.00 17.46 31.93
CA LEU A 134 16.82 17.71 30.75
C LEU A 134 16.36 18.96 29.99
N ASP A 135 15.06 19.16 29.84
CA ASP A 135 14.47 20.35 29.23
C ASP A 135 14.88 21.63 29.97
N SER A 136 14.84 21.60 31.31
CA SER A 136 15.29 22.70 32.15
C SER A 136 16.78 22.98 31.98
N MET A 137 17.61 21.94 31.92
CA MET A 137 19.06 22.08 31.68
C MET A 137 19.35 22.68 30.30
N VAL A 138 18.68 22.20 29.25
CA VAL A 138 18.82 22.70 27.88
C VAL A 138 18.38 24.17 27.78
N SER A 139 17.35 24.58 28.52
CA SER A 139 16.89 25.97 28.54
C SER A 139 17.91 26.95 29.15
N VAL A 140 18.77 26.47 30.06
CA VAL A 140 19.84 27.27 30.68
C VAL A 140 21.10 27.24 29.83
N TYR A 141 21.46 26.07 29.30
CA TYR A 141 22.65 25.87 28.49
C TYR A 141 22.37 24.94 27.31
N GLU A 142 22.11 25.55 26.16
CA GLU A 142 21.78 24.81 24.95
C GLU A 142 23.04 24.21 24.33
N ASN A 143 23.28 22.91 24.53
CA ASN A 143 24.42 22.14 24.00
C ASN A 143 23.91 20.91 23.21
N THR A 144 24.56 20.58 22.09
CA THR A 144 24.19 19.46 21.19
C THR A 144 24.05 18.12 21.91
N LYS A 145 24.96 17.79 22.83
CA LYS A 145 24.94 16.53 23.58
C LYS A 145 23.81 16.49 24.61
N LEU A 146 23.52 17.61 25.27
CA LEU A 146 22.35 17.72 26.16
C LEU A 146 21.04 17.62 25.38
N ILE A 147 20.98 18.22 24.19
CA ILE A 147 19.84 18.09 23.28
C ILE A 147 19.63 16.62 22.88
N ASP A 148 20.71 15.89 22.56
CA ASP A 148 20.63 14.45 22.24
C ASP A 148 20.03 13.63 23.40
N TYR A 149 20.52 13.85 24.64
CA TYR A 149 19.95 13.23 25.83
C TYR A 149 18.45 13.56 26.00
N LEU A 150 18.07 14.83 25.80
CA LEU A 150 16.68 15.26 25.88
C LEU A 150 15.81 14.57 24.81
N ILE A 151 16.28 14.48 23.57
CA ILE A 151 15.56 13.80 22.48
C ILE A 151 15.36 12.32 22.81
N LYS A 152 16.39 11.62 23.30
CA LYS A 152 16.28 10.22 23.74
C LYS A 152 15.27 10.05 24.86
N ALA A 153 15.30 10.91 25.89
CA ALA A 153 14.33 10.88 26.98
C ALA A 153 12.89 11.14 26.51
N LEU A 154 12.70 12.14 25.64
CA LEU A 154 11.39 12.44 25.05
C LEU A 154 10.87 11.28 24.20
N THR A 155 11.75 10.62 23.44
CA THR A 155 11.42 9.45 22.62
C THR A 155 11.00 8.26 23.47
N GLN A 156 11.76 7.95 24.54
CA GLN A 156 11.45 6.90 25.52
C GLN A 156 10.05 7.12 26.13
N ASN A 157 9.72 8.37 26.45
CA ASN A 157 8.45 8.77 27.04
C ASN A 157 7.35 9.07 26.01
N LYS A 158 7.57 8.75 24.73
CA LYS A 158 6.61 8.92 23.61
C LYS A 158 6.12 10.36 23.40
N LEU A 159 6.92 11.36 23.78
CA LEU A 159 6.64 12.79 23.62
C LEU A 159 7.17 13.31 22.27
N TYR A 160 6.73 12.68 21.18
CA TYR A 160 7.33 12.86 19.85
C TYR A 160 7.27 14.28 19.31
N SER A 161 6.19 15.04 19.54
CA SER A 161 6.10 16.44 19.06
C SER A 161 7.20 17.33 19.63
N LYS A 162 7.53 17.15 20.92
CA LYS A 162 8.62 17.90 21.57
C LYS A 162 9.98 17.37 21.13
N ALA A 163 10.12 16.06 20.93
CA ALA A 163 11.34 15.47 20.39
C ALA A 163 11.66 16.01 18.98
N ILE A 164 10.66 16.10 18.10
CA ILE A 164 10.77 16.67 16.75
C ILE A 164 11.23 18.13 16.80
N PHE A 165 10.70 18.93 17.74
CA PHE A 165 11.14 20.32 17.92
C PHE A 165 12.65 20.41 18.22
N TYR A 166 13.12 19.65 19.21
CA TYR A 166 14.55 19.63 19.56
C TYR A 166 15.42 18.98 18.48
N GLN A 167 14.92 17.98 17.77
CA GLN A 167 15.64 17.35 16.68
C GLN A 167 15.91 18.32 15.52
N LYS A 168 14.97 19.24 15.21
CA LYS A 168 15.21 20.30 14.22
C LYS A 168 16.38 21.20 14.64
N ILE A 169 16.43 21.59 15.92
CA ILE A 169 17.55 22.37 16.48
C ILE A 169 18.86 21.58 16.35
N ASN A 170 18.83 20.28 16.65
CA ASN A 170 19.99 19.39 16.56
C ASN A 170 20.52 19.26 15.11
N ILE A 171 19.63 19.13 14.13
CA ILE A 171 19.98 19.08 12.69
C ILE A 171 20.71 20.37 12.27
N GLU A 172 20.18 21.54 12.62
CA GLU A 172 20.80 22.82 12.26
C GLU A 172 22.19 22.99 12.89
N ARG A 173 22.37 22.52 14.12
CA ARG A 173 23.66 22.56 14.82
C ARG A 173 24.68 21.60 14.21
N THR A 174 24.26 20.37 13.89
CA THR A 174 25.14 19.35 13.32
C THR A 174 25.51 19.63 11.86
N LYS A 175 24.73 20.45 11.15
CA LYS A 175 25.00 20.84 9.75
C LYS A 175 26.39 21.46 9.52
N ARG A 176 26.95 22.12 10.53
CA ARG A 176 28.30 22.73 10.48
C ARG A 176 29.42 21.82 10.99
N HIS A 177 29.09 20.60 11.41
CA HIS A 177 29.99 19.63 12.04
C HIS A 177 30.20 18.39 11.15
N LYS A 178 30.78 17.32 11.71
CA LYS A 178 31.07 16.07 10.98
C LYS A 178 29.82 15.53 10.29
N ILE A 179 29.96 15.15 9.01
CA ILE A 179 28.88 14.61 8.16
C ILE A 179 28.11 13.48 8.86
N GLU A 180 28.83 12.58 9.54
CA GLU A 180 28.25 11.44 10.26
C GLU A 180 27.20 11.84 11.32
N GLN A 181 27.49 12.84 12.15
CA GLN A 181 26.58 13.32 13.20
C GLN A 181 25.33 13.98 12.61
N HIS A 182 25.49 14.67 11.48
CA HIS A 182 24.36 15.25 10.77
C HIS A 182 23.45 14.18 10.18
N MET A 183 24.04 13.13 9.61
CA MET A 183 23.28 11.98 9.07
C MET A 183 22.55 11.21 10.18
N GLU A 184 23.17 11.02 11.35
CA GLU A 184 22.52 10.41 12.51
C GLU A 184 21.34 11.26 13.02
N ALA A 185 21.50 12.58 13.05
CA ALA A 185 20.42 13.51 13.40
C ALA A 185 19.26 13.46 12.40
N LEU A 186 19.54 13.34 11.09
CA LEU A 186 18.53 13.16 10.06
C LEU A 186 17.82 11.81 10.19
N GLY A 187 18.56 10.73 10.41
CA GLY A 187 18.00 9.40 10.64
C GLY A 187 17.09 9.35 11.88
N SER A 188 17.47 10.02 12.96
CA SER A 188 16.63 10.16 14.17
C SER A 188 15.37 10.97 13.89
N PHE A 189 15.45 12.00 13.05
CA PHE A 189 14.29 12.80 12.66
C PHE A 189 13.28 12.01 11.84
N ILE A 190 13.74 11.21 10.87
CA ILE A 190 12.89 10.30 10.09
C ILE A 190 12.15 9.34 11.04
N TYR A 191 12.87 8.71 11.98
CA TYR A 191 12.26 7.83 12.97
C TYR A 191 11.18 8.53 13.80
N LEU A 192 11.44 9.74 14.29
CA LEU A 192 10.47 10.51 15.07
C LEU A 192 9.20 10.85 14.28
N LEU A 193 9.33 11.18 12.99
CA LEU A 193 8.19 11.41 12.11
C LEU A 193 7.35 10.13 11.97
N ILE A 194 7.99 8.99 11.70
CA ILE A 194 7.31 7.69 11.60
C ILE A 194 6.58 7.32 12.90
N GLN A 195 7.19 7.59 14.06
CA GLN A 195 6.58 7.26 15.36
C GLN A 195 5.43 8.21 15.73
N ARG A 196 5.56 9.51 15.43
CA ARG A 196 4.49 10.48 15.71
C ARG A 196 3.28 10.25 14.81
N ASP A 197 3.54 10.00 13.53
CA ASP A 197 2.54 9.67 12.52
C ASP A 197 1.35 10.64 12.51
N GLY A 198 1.67 11.93 12.60
CA GLY A 198 0.70 13.01 12.67
C GLY A 198 0.76 13.95 11.46
N GLN A 199 0.21 15.14 11.65
CA GLN A 199 0.28 16.21 10.66
C GLN A 199 1.57 17.03 10.88
N TYR A 200 2.43 17.13 9.85
CA TYR A 200 3.66 17.92 9.93
C TYR A 200 3.39 19.41 9.66
N SER A 201 2.66 19.71 8.59
CA SER A 201 2.21 21.06 8.21
C SER A 201 0.81 21.00 7.60
N TYR A 202 0.21 22.14 7.24
CA TYR A 202 -1.14 22.16 6.65
C TYR A 202 -1.31 21.19 5.45
N ASN A 203 -0.26 20.99 4.65
CA ASN A 203 -0.30 20.16 3.43
C ASN A 203 0.59 18.90 3.46
N VAL A 204 1.24 18.58 4.58
CA VAL A 204 2.21 17.47 4.65
C VAL A 204 1.99 16.65 5.91
N LYS A 205 1.81 15.33 5.77
CA LYS A 205 1.84 14.39 6.89
C LYS A 205 3.27 14.00 7.26
N ASP A 206 3.46 13.55 8.50
CA ASP A 206 4.76 13.08 8.95
C ASP A 206 5.31 11.94 8.11
N ILE A 207 4.44 10.99 7.75
CA ILE A 207 4.85 9.81 7.02
C ILE A 207 5.33 10.14 5.60
N GLU A 208 4.76 11.18 5.00
CA GLU A 208 5.09 11.67 3.65
C GLU A 208 6.44 12.40 3.67
N LEU A 209 6.66 13.23 4.69
CA LEU A 209 7.96 13.85 4.90
C LEU A 209 9.04 12.80 5.23
N ALA A 210 8.71 11.81 6.05
CA ALA A 210 9.60 10.70 6.35
C ALA A 210 9.98 9.92 5.09
N GLN A 211 9.03 9.66 4.19
CA GLN A 211 9.28 8.98 2.92
C GLN A 211 10.25 9.74 2.01
N SER A 212 10.00 11.03 1.79
CA SER A 212 10.90 11.86 0.95
C SER A 212 12.31 11.95 1.56
N LEU A 213 12.43 12.19 2.87
CA LEU A 213 13.74 12.22 3.53
C LEU A 213 14.44 10.85 3.48
N ASN A 214 13.70 9.76 3.72
CA ASN A 214 14.25 8.41 3.64
C ASN A 214 14.80 8.11 2.24
N TYR A 215 14.03 8.45 1.20
CA TYR A 215 14.46 8.32 -0.19
C TYR A 215 15.74 9.09 -0.47
N GLN A 216 15.77 10.39 -0.13
CA GLN A 216 16.92 11.28 -0.35
C GLN A 216 18.23 10.76 0.29
N TYR A 217 18.14 10.13 1.47
CA TYR A 217 19.33 9.70 2.23
C TYR A 217 19.64 8.19 2.13
N SER A 218 18.76 7.40 1.52
CA SER A 218 18.87 5.92 1.42
C SER A 218 20.09 5.42 0.62
N SER A 219 20.72 6.24 -0.21
CA SER A 219 21.86 5.88 -1.07
C SER A 219 23.13 5.42 -0.33
N HIS A 220 23.14 5.43 1.01
CA HIS A 220 24.30 5.13 1.85
C HIS A 220 24.46 3.64 2.25
N ASN A 221 23.78 2.68 1.57
CA ASN A 221 23.89 1.23 1.87
C ASN A 221 23.72 0.91 3.38
N ASN A 222 22.79 1.60 4.03
CA ASN A 222 22.59 1.48 5.48
C ASN A 222 21.25 0.79 5.79
N SER A 223 21.33 -0.38 6.41
CA SER A 223 20.19 -1.22 6.82
C SER A 223 19.10 -0.49 7.63
N GLN A 224 19.43 0.63 8.27
CA GLN A 224 18.48 1.46 9.00
C GLN A 224 17.43 2.11 8.08
N TYR A 225 17.81 2.59 6.90
CA TYR A 225 16.88 3.26 5.97
C TYR A 225 15.94 2.24 5.29
N GLU A 226 16.37 0.99 5.14
CA GLU A 226 15.50 -0.12 4.71
C GLU A 226 14.43 -0.45 5.75
N GLN A 227 14.81 -0.45 7.04
CA GLN A 227 13.86 -0.61 8.14
C GLN A 227 12.85 0.54 8.18
N TYR A 228 13.32 1.77 7.99
CA TYR A 228 12.43 2.93 7.89
C TYR A 228 11.50 2.84 6.70
N GLN A 229 11.99 2.43 5.52
CA GLN A 229 11.14 2.24 4.35
C GLN A 229 10.05 1.21 4.61
N THR A 230 10.38 0.12 5.30
CA THR A 230 9.41 -0.91 5.70
C THR A 230 8.33 -0.32 6.60
N LEU A 231 8.70 0.42 7.66
CA LEU A 231 7.75 1.07 8.56
C LEU A 231 6.89 2.12 7.85
N ILE A 232 7.47 2.89 6.94
CA ILE A 232 6.76 3.88 6.12
C ILE A 232 5.70 3.19 5.26
N ASN A 233 6.08 2.13 4.56
CA ASN A 233 5.18 1.34 3.72
C ASN A 233 4.05 0.71 4.56
N GLU A 234 4.34 0.19 5.75
CA GLU A 234 3.33 -0.34 6.67
C GLU A 234 2.29 0.71 7.05
N LYS A 235 2.74 1.93 7.40
CA LYS A 235 1.85 3.03 7.75
C LYS A 235 0.99 3.48 6.57
N LEU A 236 1.59 3.69 5.40
CA LEU A 236 0.86 4.05 4.18
C LEU A 236 -0.18 3.00 3.80
N THR A 237 0.13 1.71 3.96
CA THR A 237 -0.82 0.62 3.73
C THR A 237 -1.97 0.63 4.74
N GLN A 238 -1.68 0.80 6.04
CA GLN A 238 -2.69 0.81 7.11
C GLN A 238 -3.76 1.89 6.93
N TYR A 239 -3.36 3.07 6.45
CA TYR A 239 -4.30 4.19 6.27
C TYR A 239 -5.25 4.01 5.09
N SER A 240 -4.81 3.28 4.07
CA SER A 240 -5.40 3.42 2.75
C SER A 240 -6.05 2.13 2.24
N PHE A 241 -5.57 0.97 2.66
CA PHE A 241 -6.10 -0.32 2.22
C PHE A 241 -6.83 -1.06 3.34
N LYS A 242 -7.84 -1.86 3.00
CA LYS A 242 -8.45 -2.76 3.99
C LYS A 242 -7.35 -3.73 4.43
N SER A 243 -7.19 -3.93 5.73
CA SER A 243 -6.26 -4.95 6.23
C SER A 243 -6.66 -6.30 5.64
N LEU A 244 -5.77 -6.92 4.87
CA LEU A 244 -5.92 -8.32 4.49
C LEU A 244 -6.10 -9.14 5.78
N PRO A 245 -6.86 -10.25 5.74
CA PRO A 245 -6.91 -11.19 6.84
C PRO A 245 -5.48 -11.51 7.29
N SER A 246 -5.21 -11.42 8.59
CA SER A 246 -3.85 -11.66 9.09
C SER A 246 -3.38 -13.05 8.68
N ARG A 247 -2.07 -13.22 8.42
CA ARG A 247 -1.48 -14.55 8.12
C ARG A 247 -1.87 -15.62 9.14
N SER A 248 -2.15 -15.24 10.39
CA SER A 248 -2.68 -16.11 11.45
C SER A 248 -4.14 -16.55 11.23
N ALA A 249 -5.02 -15.67 10.74
CA ALA A 249 -6.39 -16.03 10.39
C ALA A 249 -6.41 -16.97 9.18
N THR A 250 -5.59 -16.68 8.17
CA THR A 250 -5.45 -17.52 6.98
C THR A 250 -4.88 -18.91 7.32
N SER A 251 -3.87 -18.99 8.20
CA SER A 251 -3.32 -20.27 8.65
C SER A 251 -4.30 -21.06 9.54
N GLN A 252 -5.15 -20.39 10.31
CA GLN A 252 -6.25 -21.03 11.05
C GLN A 252 -7.32 -21.59 10.12
N LEU A 253 -7.71 -20.85 9.07
CA LEU A 253 -8.65 -21.33 8.05
C LEU A 253 -8.09 -22.56 7.30
N LEU A 254 -6.83 -22.49 6.88
CA LEU A 254 -6.11 -23.61 6.25
C LEU A 254 -5.99 -24.82 7.21
N GLY A 255 -5.67 -24.57 8.48
CA GLY A 255 -5.59 -25.61 9.51
C GLY A 255 -6.95 -26.24 9.86
N GLY A 256 -8.04 -25.47 9.75
CA GLY A 256 -9.41 -25.97 9.91
C GLY A 256 -9.77 -27.04 8.88
N LEU A 257 -9.36 -26.86 7.62
CA LEU A 257 -9.54 -27.85 6.56
C LEU A 257 -8.66 -29.10 6.74
N GLN A 258 -7.43 -28.94 7.25
CA GLN A 258 -6.58 -30.08 7.59
C GLN A 258 -7.22 -30.93 8.71
N ARG A 259 -7.88 -30.30 9.70
CA ARG A 259 -8.60 -31.01 10.78
C ARG A 259 -9.89 -31.67 10.33
N LEU A 260 -10.57 -31.12 9.32
CA LEU A 260 -11.75 -31.74 8.71
C LEU A 260 -11.40 -32.95 7.83
N ASN A 261 -10.12 -33.09 7.46
CA ASN A 261 -9.62 -34.16 6.62
C ASN A 261 -8.97 -35.28 7.46
N TYR A 262 -9.80 -36.18 7.98
CA TYR A 262 -9.54 -37.63 8.01
C TYR A 262 -10.74 -38.42 8.56
N ASN A 263 -11.63 -37.81 9.35
CA ASN A 263 -12.73 -38.53 10.02
C ASN A 263 -14.15 -37.99 9.77
N THR A 264 -14.31 -36.81 9.16
CA THR A 264 -15.63 -36.13 9.05
C THR A 264 -16.11 -35.86 7.61
N SER A 265 -15.29 -36.11 6.60
CA SER A 265 -15.72 -36.08 5.18
C SER A 265 -16.81 -37.10 4.86
N ASN A 266 -16.94 -38.16 5.67
CA ASN A 266 -18.02 -39.14 5.56
C ASN A 266 -19.36 -38.73 6.19
N LYS A 267 -19.45 -37.61 6.92
CA LYS A 267 -20.68 -37.26 7.67
C LYS A 267 -21.27 -35.86 7.44
N PHE A 268 -20.51 -34.88 6.96
CA PHE A 268 -21.05 -33.54 6.68
C PHE A 268 -21.05 -33.13 5.19
N PHE A 269 -20.24 -33.81 4.36
CA PHE A 269 -20.06 -33.51 2.92
C PHE A 269 -20.05 -34.78 2.04
N GLY A 270 -20.75 -35.84 2.50
CA GLY A 270 -21.15 -36.97 1.66
C GLY A 270 -20.08 -37.61 0.75
N GLY A 271 -18.95 -38.09 1.28
CA GLY A 271 -18.06 -38.99 0.53
C GLY A 271 -17.46 -38.40 -0.76
N ASN A 272 -16.92 -39.26 -1.63
CA ASN A 272 -16.14 -38.89 -2.83
C ASN A 272 -16.91 -38.12 -3.93
N ALA A 273 -18.07 -37.55 -3.62
CA ALA A 273 -19.11 -37.15 -4.57
C ALA A 273 -19.29 -35.64 -4.74
N GLU A 274 -18.92 -34.83 -3.75
CA GLU A 274 -19.10 -33.38 -3.80
C GLU A 274 -17.86 -32.65 -4.34
N LEU A 275 -18.07 -31.69 -5.23
CA LEU A 275 -17.05 -30.80 -5.76
C LEU A 275 -16.56 -29.86 -4.64
N PRO A 276 -15.31 -29.99 -4.14
CA PRO A 276 -14.88 -29.25 -2.96
C PRO A 276 -14.94 -27.74 -3.18
N TYR A 277 -15.62 -27.01 -2.30
CA TYR A 277 -15.68 -25.53 -2.33
C TYR A 277 -15.86 -24.95 -0.94
N TYR A 278 -14.97 -24.04 -0.55
CA TYR A 278 -15.03 -23.33 0.72
C TYR A 278 -15.02 -21.82 0.45
N ASN A 279 -16.21 -21.22 0.47
CA ASN A 279 -16.42 -19.81 0.14
C ASN A 279 -15.50 -18.87 0.94
N ASP A 280 -15.30 -19.13 2.24
CA ASP A 280 -14.45 -18.28 3.08
C ASP A 280 -12.99 -18.30 2.65
N LEU A 281 -12.50 -19.45 2.17
CA LEU A 281 -11.11 -19.62 1.73
C LEU A 281 -10.85 -18.98 0.36
N VAL A 282 -11.86 -19.02 -0.50
CA VAL A 282 -11.84 -18.37 -1.81
C VAL A 282 -11.90 -16.85 -1.63
N ARG A 283 -12.81 -16.35 -0.78
CA ARG A 283 -12.92 -14.93 -0.44
C ARG A 283 -11.72 -14.37 0.33
N SER A 284 -10.96 -15.21 1.03
CA SER A 284 -9.76 -14.80 1.75
C SER A 284 -8.49 -14.76 0.90
N ALA A 285 -8.56 -15.15 -0.39
CA ALA A 285 -7.41 -15.10 -1.27
C ALA A 285 -6.93 -13.64 -1.43
N PRO A 286 -5.61 -13.38 -1.47
CA PRO A 286 -5.09 -12.06 -1.76
C PRO A 286 -5.60 -11.58 -3.12
N LEU A 287 -6.38 -10.51 -3.14
CA LEU A 287 -6.88 -9.90 -4.38
C LEU A 287 -5.87 -8.88 -4.90
N GLY A 288 -5.82 -8.69 -6.22
CA GLY A 288 -5.13 -7.56 -6.83
C GLY A 288 -5.63 -6.22 -6.28
N LEU A 289 -4.82 -5.18 -6.40
CA LEU A 289 -5.22 -3.83 -5.96
C LEU A 289 -6.38 -3.34 -6.83
N SER A 290 -7.56 -3.11 -6.24
CA SER A 290 -8.73 -2.71 -7.02
C SER A 290 -8.75 -1.21 -7.34
N PRO A 291 -9.40 -0.77 -8.43
CA PRO A 291 -9.58 0.65 -8.73
C PRO A 291 -10.23 1.45 -7.58
N ASP A 292 -11.17 0.85 -6.85
CA ASP A 292 -11.82 1.47 -5.69
C ASP A 292 -10.86 1.69 -4.53
N GLU A 293 -9.96 0.73 -4.28
CA GLU A 293 -8.93 0.87 -3.25
C GLU A 293 -7.93 1.98 -3.61
N VAL A 294 -7.54 2.09 -4.89
CA VAL A 294 -6.71 3.18 -5.38
C VAL A 294 -7.44 4.52 -5.25
N LYS A 295 -8.71 4.60 -5.64
CA LYS A 295 -9.51 5.83 -5.50
C LYS A 295 -9.61 6.24 -4.03
N LYS A 296 -9.85 5.29 -3.13
CA LYS A 296 -9.85 5.53 -1.68
C LYS A 296 -8.49 6.04 -1.20
N TYR A 297 -7.39 5.48 -1.69
CA TYR A 297 -6.04 5.97 -1.39
C TYR A 297 -5.90 7.45 -1.75
N PHE A 298 -6.25 7.85 -2.98
CA PHE A 298 -6.17 9.25 -3.39
C PHE A 298 -7.14 10.17 -2.64
N ASN A 299 -8.29 9.68 -2.17
CA ASN A 299 -9.18 10.44 -1.29
C ASN A 299 -8.54 10.70 0.09
N VAL A 300 -7.87 9.71 0.67
CA VAL A 300 -7.12 9.85 1.93
C VAL A 300 -5.93 10.81 1.76
N HIS A 301 -5.31 10.79 0.59
CA HIS A 301 -4.19 11.64 0.20
C HIS A 301 -4.60 12.74 -0.78
N HIS A 302 -5.76 13.38 -0.58
CA HIS A 302 -6.30 14.41 -1.51
C HIS A 302 -5.36 15.60 -1.76
N HIS A 303 -4.49 15.92 -0.81
CA HIS A 303 -3.45 16.94 -0.95
C HIS A 303 -2.46 16.66 -2.12
N LEU A 304 -2.38 15.42 -2.63
CA LEU A 304 -1.64 15.11 -3.84
C LEU A 304 -2.20 15.84 -5.07
N ASN A 305 -3.52 16.10 -5.12
CA ASN A 305 -4.09 16.92 -6.18
C ASN A 305 -3.54 18.36 -6.12
N GLU A 306 -3.47 18.96 -4.93
CA GLU A 306 -2.90 20.30 -4.74
C GLU A 306 -1.43 20.37 -5.18
N ARG A 307 -0.64 19.33 -4.87
CA ARG A 307 0.74 19.22 -5.34
C ARG A 307 0.81 19.11 -6.86
N LEU A 308 -0.06 18.29 -7.46
CA LEU A 308 -0.12 18.15 -8.90
C LEU A 308 -0.51 19.49 -9.55
N HIS A 309 -1.51 20.19 -9.02
CA HIS A 309 -1.89 21.52 -9.50
C HIS A 309 -0.72 22.50 -9.42
N TYR A 310 0.03 22.49 -8.33
CA TYR A 310 1.23 23.31 -8.19
C TYR A 310 2.27 22.98 -9.27
N VAL A 311 2.58 21.69 -9.48
CA VAL A 311 3.50 21.22 -10.52
C VAL A 311 3.02 21.64 -11.92
N LEU A 312 1.76 21.36 -12.26
CA LEU A 312 1.18 21.64 -13.58
C LEU A 312 1.07 23.15 -13.89
N ASN A 313 0.68 23.97 -12.92
CA ASN A 313 0.58 25.42 -13.11
C ASN A 313 1.99 26.04 -13.22
N LYS A 314 2.89 25.77 -12.25
CA LYS A 314 4.19 26.43 -12.16
C LYS A 314 5.17 26.03 -13.25
N GLN A 315 5.21 24.74 -13.61
CA GLN A 315 6.22 24.20 -14.52
C GLN A 315 5.69 24.08 -15.95
N LEU A 316 4.43 23.67 -16.10
CA LEU A 316 3.81 23.30 -17.38
C LEU A 316 2.83 24.35 -17.93
N LYS A 317 2.52 25.40 -17.17
CA LYS A 317 1.62 26.50 -17.54
C LYS A 317 0.22 26.04 -17.99
N VAL A 318 -0.27 24.92 -17.46
CA VAL A 318 -1.64 24.47 -17.71
C VAL A 318 -2.63 25.50 -17.15
N ASN A 319 -3.68 25.82 -17.91
CA ASN A 319 -4.69 26.82 -17.53
C ASN A 319 -5.41 26.43 -16.22
N ASP A 320 -5.55 27.39 -15.29
CA ASP A 320 -6.22 27.22 -13.99
C ASP A 320 -7.65 26.69 -14.10
N SER A 321 -8.37 26.97 -15.21
CA SER A 321 -9.73 26.47 -15.42
C SER A 321 -9.82 24.94 -15.56
N VAL A 322 -8.85 24.30 -16.22
CA VAL A 322 -8.77 22.82 -16.34
C VAL A 322 -8.44 22.18 -15.00
N LEU A 323 -7.54 22.83 -14.27
CA LEU A 323 -7.09 22.40 -12.95
C LEU A 323 -8.24 22.52 -11.92
N GLN A 324 -8.93 23.66 -11.87
CA GLN A 324 -10.06 23.88 -10.95
C GLN A 324 -11.28 23.00 -11.25
N ALA A 325 -11.50 22.63 -12.51
CA ALA A 325 -12.56 21.68 -12.88
C ALA A 325 -12.27 20.24 -12.41
N GLY A 326 -11.08 19.96 -11.87
CA GLY A 326 -10.69 18.63 -11.39
C GLY A 326 -10.54 17.61 -12.50
N ILE A 327 -10.40 18.07 -13.76
CA ILE A 327 -10.28 17.20 -14.92
C ILE A 327 -8.97 16.40 -14.77
N ILE A 328 -7.83 17.05 -14.60
CA ILE A 328 -6.56 16.36 -14.34
C ILE A 328 -6.33 16.27 -12.83
N SER A 329 -6.24 15.04 -12.30
CA SER A 329 -6.04 14.75 -10.88
C SER A 329 -4.87 13.80 -10.67
N ALA A 330 -4.35 13.70 -9.44
CA ALA A 330 -3.29 12.75 -9.11
C ALA A 330 -3.74 11.29 -9.35
N PHE A 331 -5.02 10.99 -9.12
CA PHE A 331 -5.61 9.70 -9.45
C PHE A 331 -5.61 9.42 -10.95
N SER A 332 -6.10 10.38 -11.78
CA SER A 332 -6.17 10.17 -13.23
C SER A 332 -4.79 10.10 -13.85
N LEU A 333 -3.84 10.92 -13.38
CA LEU A 333 -2.44 10.85 -13.78
C LEU A 333 -1.80 9.51 -13.40
N TRP A 334 -2.00 9.03 -12.18
CA TRP A 334 -1.50 7.71 -11.79
C TRP A 334 -2.09 6.62 -12.68
N ASN A 335 -3.41 6.61 -12.88
CA ASN A 335 -4.09 5.60 -13.69
C ASN A 335 -3.56 5.60 -15.14
N TYR A 336 -3.41 6.79 -15.73
CA TYR A 336 -2.85 6.94 -17.07
C TYR A 336 -1.37 6.52 -17.14
N SER A 337 -0.57 6.81 -16.10
CA SER A 337 0.83 6.36 -16.05
C SER A 337 0.98 4.84 -16.06
N GLN A 338 -0.06 4.10 -15.70
CA GLN A 338 -0.03 2.64 -15.81
C GLN A 338 -0.18 2.18 -17.27
N ILE A 339 -0.71 3.00 -18.16
CA ILE A 339 -0.96 2.70 -19.59
C ILE A 339 0.19 3.23 -20.45
N GLN A 340 0.59 4.47 -20.18
CA GLN A 340 1.65 5.17 -20.90
C GLN A 340 2.60 5.82 -19.87
N PRO A 341 3.56 5.05 -19.34
CA PRO A 341 4.42 5.49 -18.24
C PRO A 341 5.33 6.68 -18.58
N GLU A 342 5.53 6.97 -19.87
CA GLU A 342 6.27 8.13 -20.38
C GLU A 342 5.67 9.46 -19.88
N VAL A 343 4.39 9.49 -19.49
CA VAL A 343 3.78 10.67 -18.86
C VAL A 343 4.50 11.08 -17.56
N LEU A 344 5.08 10.12 -16.82
CA LEU A 344 5.85 10.40 -15.60
C LEU A 344 7.19 11.05 -15.94
N GLN A 345 7.80 10.64 -17.05
CA GLN A 345 9.00 11.28 -17.55
C GLN A 345 8.69 12.67 -18.11
N ALA A 346 7.53 12.88 -18.73
CA ALA A 346 7.11 14.19 -19.24
C ALA A 346 6.92 15.22 -18.12
N LEU A 347 6.41 14.79 -16.95
CA LEU A 347 6.41 15.59 -15.73
C LEU A 347 7.84 16.00 -15.31
N GLY A 348 8.77 15.03 -15.32
CA GLY A 348 10.18 15.28 -14.99
C GLY A 348 10.93 16.15 -16.00
N PHE A 349 10.74 15.95 -17.31
CA PHE A 349 11.41 16.71 -18.37
C PHE A 349 10.92 18.17 -18.45
N SER A 350 9.66 18.44 -18.10
CA SER A 350 9.15 19.82 -18.08
C SER A 350 9.76 20.67 -16.96
N SER A 351 10.42 20.06 -15.97
CA SER A 351 11.09 20.77 -14.89
C SER A 351 12.39 21.47 -15.34
N ALA A 352 12.95 21.12 -16.50
CA ALA A 352 14.28 21.57 -16.97
C ALA A 352 14.30 22.91 -17.76
N GLY A 353 13.15 23.58 -17.93
CA GLY A 353 13.09 24.98 -18.38
C GLY A 353 13.09 25.24 -19.90
N HIS A 354 12.13 26.11 -20.28
CA HIS A 354 11.97 26.86 -21.53
C HIS A 354 11.49 26.12 -22.80
N PRO A 355 10.17 25.96 -22.96
CA PRO A 355 9.58 25.66 -24.26
C PRO A 355 9.30 26.95 -25.04
N THR A 356 10.08 27.19 -26.10
CA THR A 356 9.71 28.12 -27.18
C THR A 356 9.48 27.31 -28.44
N ASN A 357 8.25 26.81 -28.59
CA ASN A 357 7.42 26.83 -29.81
C ASN A 357 6.44 25.64 -29.83
N PHE A 358 5.15 25.98 -29.81
CA PHE A 358 3.98 25.09 -29.87
C PHE A 358 3.18 25.28 -31.18
N PHE A 359 3.61 26.16 -32.08
CA PHE A 359 2.84 26.50 -33.27
C PHE A 359 3.05 25.46 -34.37
N ASP A 360 2.17 24.46 -34.37
CA ASP A 360 1.69 23.83 -35.61
C ASP A 360 0.39 23.05 -35.45
N LEU A 361 -0.07 22.71 -34.23
CA LEU A 361 -1.31 21.93 -34.03
C LEU A 361 -2.58 22.78 -33.90
N GLN A 362 -2.49 24.03 -33.46
CA GLN A 362 -3.67 24.90 -33.26
C GLN A 362 -4.23 25.43 -34.59
N ASP A 363 -3.36 25.88 -35.52
CA ASP A 363 -3.76 26.23 -36.89
C ASP A 363 -4.10 24.98 -37.73
N LYS A 364 -3.48 23.84 -37.40
CA LYS A 364 -3.84 22.54 -37.99
C LYS A 364 -5.13 21.98 -37.44
N ALA A 365 -5.57 22.23 -36.20
CA ALA A 365 -6.83 21.69 -35.66
C ALA A 365 -8.06 22.08 -36.51
N SER A 366 -8.09 23.32 -37.00
CA SER A 366 -9.08 23.82 -37.97
C SER A 366 -8.87 23.34 -39.42
N THR A 367 -7.73 22.69 -39.71
CA THR A 367 -7.31 22.19 -41.04
C THR A 367 -6.79 20.74 -40.99
N LEU A 368 -7.16 19.96 -39.97
CA LEU A 368 -6.71 18.58 -39.83
C LEU A 368 -7.35 17.85 -41.00
N SER A 369 -6.52 17.27 -41.87
CA SER A 369 -7.05 16.45 -42.95
C SER A 369 -7.91 15.32 -42.36
N ASP A 370 -8.91 14.86 -43.09
CA ASP A 370 -9.77 13.74 -42.65
C ASP A 370 -8.93 12.53 -42.21
N GLY A 371 -7.78 12.31 -42.86
CA GLY A 371 -6.82 11.27 -42.49
C GLY A 371 -6.04 11.52 -41.19
N ALA A 372 -5.84 12.76 -40.76
CA ALA A 372 -5.28 13.08 -39.44
C ALA A 372 -6.31 12.92 -38.32
N LEU A 373 -7.56 13.37 -38.54
CA LEU A 373 -8.68 13.15 -37.61
C LEU A 373 -8.98 11.66 -37.44
N THR A 374 -8.95 10.89 -38.52
CA THR A 374 -9.13 9.43 -38.47
C THR A 374 -8.05 8.74 -37.63
N ARG A 375 -6.78 9.15 -37.76
CA ARG A 375 -5.68 8.61 -36.95
C ARG A 375 -5.82 8.97 -35.46
N LEU A 376 -6.18 10.21 -35.15
CA LEU A 376 -6.43 10.65 -33.78
C LEU A 376 -7.62 9.92 -33.16
N SER A 377 -8.70 9.73 -33.92
CA SER A 377 -9.86 8.94 -33.49
C SER A 377 -9.48 7.49 -33.18
N GLY A 378 -8.65 6.86 -34.02
CA GLY A 378 -8.10 5.52 -33.76
C GLY A 378 -7.33 5.49 -32.44
N TYR A 379 -6.42 6.44 -32.24
CA TYR A 379 -5.64 6.55 -31.00
C TYR A 379 -6.51 6.78 -29.75
N VAL A 380 -7.54 7.63 -29.84
CA VAL A 380 -8.50 7.85 -28.73
C VAL A 380 -9.24 6.56 -28.39
N ALA A 381 -9.64 5.78 -29.41
CA ALA A 381 -10.26 4.48 -29.19
C ALA A 381 -9.29 3.47 -28.54
N GLU A 382 -8.03 3.44 -28.94
CA GLU A 382 -6.99 2.59 -28.33
C GLU A 382 -6.81 2.94 -26.83
N GLN A 383 -6.74 4.23 -26.50
CA GLN A 383 -6.67 4.69 -25.11
C GLN A 383 -7.92 4.27 -24.33
N GLN A 384 -9.10 4.33 -24.97
CA GLN A 384 -10.33 3.93 -24.32
C GLN A 384 -10.34 2.45 -23.95
N VAL A 385 -9.95 1.60 -24.89
CA VAL A 385 -9.80 0.15 -24.68
C VAL A 385 -8.76 -0.14 -23.60
N ALA A 386 -7.60 0.53 -23.62
CA ALA A 386 -6.55 0.33 -22.63
C ALA A 386 -7.03 0.60 -21.20
N GLU A 387 -7.84 1.65 -21.01
CA GLU A 387 -8.44 1.96 -19.71
C GLU A 387 -9.49 0.94 -19.27
N HIS A 388 -10.38 0.50 -20.17
CA HIS A 388 -11.36 -0.55 -19.85
C HIS A 388 -10.66 -1.83 -19.39
N LEU A 389 -9.62 -2.24 -20.10
CA LEU A 389 -8.81 -3.41 -19.76
C LEU A 389 -8.06 -3.24 -18.43
N LYS A 390 -7.50 -2.05 -18.15
CA LYS A 390 -6.86 -1.77 -16.84
C LYS A 390 -7.85 -1.80 -15.70
N ALA A 391 -9.06 -1.25 -15.88
CA ALA A 391 -10.13 -1.30 -14.89
C ALA A 391 -10.55 -2.75 -14.58
N GLN A 392 -10.45 -3.64 -15.56
CA GLN A 392 -10.66 -5.08 -15.42
C GLN A 392 -9.47 -5.82 -14.80
N GLY A 393 -8.35 -5.14 -14.54
CA GLY A 393 -7.16 -5.69 -13.90
C GLY A 393 -6.09 -6.20 -14.85
N HIS A 394 -6.22 -6.02 -16.16
CA HIS A 394 -5.19 -6.41 -17.13
C HIS A 394 -3.93 -5.51 -17.02
N HIS A 395 -2.77 -6.07 -17.36
CA HIS A 395 -1.61 -5.26 -17.71
C HIS A 395 -1.77 -4.82 -19.17
N VAL A 396 -1.70 -3.52 -19.41
CA VAL A 396 -1.81 -2.93 -20.76
C VAL A 396 -0.70 -1.90 -20.92
N VAL A 397 0.03 -1.98 -22.03
CA VAL A 397 1.09 -1.03 -22.40
C VAL A 397 1.03 -0.79 -23.91
N PHE A 398 1.26 0.45 -24.33
CA PHE A 398 1.39 0.82 -25.74
C PHE A 398 2.79 0.46 -26.27
N PRO A 399 2.93 0.08 -27.54
CA PRO A 399 4.24 -0.14 -28.14
C PRO A 399 5.03 1.18 -28.21
N GLU A 400 6.35 1.11 -28.03
CA GLU A 400 7.26 2.26 -28.08
C GLU A 400 7.21 3.05 -29.41
N LYS A 401 6.72 2.43 -30.49
CA LYS A 401 6.56 3.05 -31.81
C LYS A 401 5.14 2.80 -32.31
N ALA A 402 4.42 3.87 -32.67
CA ALA A 402 3.08 3.82 -33.28
C ALA A 402 3.02 3.15 -34.67
N ASN A 403 4.18 2.79 -35.25
CA ASN A 403 4.28 2.24 -36.61
C ASN A 403 4.62 0.73 -36.64
N GLN A 404 4.33 -0.02 -35.56
CA GLN A 404 4.48 -1.48 -35.56
C GLN A 404 3.37 -2.11 -36.42
N MET A 405 3.71 -3.05 -37.30
CA MET A 405 2.71 -3.65 -38.20
C MET A 405 1.82 -4.64 -37.46
N GLY A 406 0.53 -4.32 -37.36
CA GLY A 406 -0.55 -5.28 -37.11
C GLY A 406 -1.07 -5.39 -35.68
N TYR A 407 -0.60 -4.56 -34.74
CA TYR A 407 -1.14 -4.48 -33.37
C TYR A 407 -0.98 -3.07 -32.80
N ASP A 408 -1.86 -2.69 -31.87
CA ASP A 408 -1.90 -1.36 -31.24
C ASP A 408 -1.53 -1.41 -29.75
N LEU A 409 -1.80 -2.53 -29.07
CA LEU A 409 -1.61 -2.69 -27.62
C LEU A 409 -0.92 -4.01 -27.28
N PHE A 410 -0.21 -4.04 -26.15
CA PHE A 410 0.11 -5.28 -25.45
C PHE A 410 -0.84 -5.45 -24.26
N VAL A 411 -1.60 -6.53 -24.23
CA VAL A 411 -2.49 -6.91 -23.13
C VAL A 411 -1.96 -8.20 -22.51
N ASP A 412 -1.47 -8.10 -21.28
CA ASP A 412 -0.78 -9.18 -20.56
C ASP A 412 0.39 -9.78 -21.35
N GLY A 413 1.11 -8.90 -22.04
CA GLY A 413 2.23 -9.27 -22.92
C GLY A 413 1.82 -9.88 -24.26
N GLN A 414 0.52 -9.94 -24.59
CA GLN A 414 0.02 -10.43 -25.87
C GLN A 414 -0.35 -9.25 -26.79
N PRO A 415 0.06 -9.26 -28.07
CA PRO A 415 -0.31 -8.20 -29.01
C PRO A 415 -1.82 -8.26 -29.32
N MET A 416 -2.47 -7.09 -29.35
CA MET A 416 -3.87 -6.92 -29.73
C MET A 416 -4.03 -5.69 -30.63
N GLN A 417 -4.94 -5.79 -31.58
CA GLN A 417 -5.38 -4.67 -32.41
C GLN A 417 -6.68 -4.09 -31.82
N VAL A 418 -6.87 -2.78 -31.95
CA VAL A 418 -8.13 -2.08 -31.70
C VAL A 418 -8.70 -1.57 -33.03
N LYS A 419 -10.00 -1.78 -33.25
CA LYS A 419 -10.72 -1.22 -34.39
C LYS A 419 -12.05 -0.65 -33.93
N CYS A 420 -12.10 0.68 -33.82
CA CYS A 420 -13.33 1.43 -33.61
C CYS A 420 -13.83 1.96 -34.96
N THR A 421 -14.85 1.32 -35.53
CA THR A 421 -15.35 1.63 -36.88
C THR A 421 -16.81 1.23 -37.05
N THR A 422 -17.42 1.70 -38.14
CA THR A 422 -18.72 1.22 -38.63
C THR A 422 -18.57 0.32 -39.86
N SER A 423 -17.33 0.01 -40.28
CA SER A 423 -17.02 -0.80 -41.47
C SER A 423 -16.63 -2.23 -41.13
N GLU A 424 -17.52 -3.19 -41.42
CA GLU A 424 -17.26 -4.63 -41.30
C GLU A 424 -16.03 -5.05 -42.12
N SER A 425 -15.91 -4.57 -43.36
CA SER A 425 -14.81 -4.94 -44.27
C SER A 425 -13.44 -4.58 -43.72
N TYR A 426 -13.35 -3.52 -42.91
CA TYR A 426 -12.09 -3.09 -42.31
C TYR A 426 -11.62 -4.02 -41.19
N ILE A 427 -12.57 -4.60 -40.45
CA ILE A 427 -12.29 -5.63 -39.44
C ILE A 427 -11.93 -6.95 -40.13
N GLN A 428 -12.69 -7.37 -41.16
CA GLN A 428 -12.42 -8.59 -41.90
C GLN A 428 -11.04 -8.58 -42.57
N GLN A 429 -10.62 -7.43 -43.10
CA GLN A 429 -9.28 -7.26 -43.68
C GLN A 429 -8.18 -7.55 -42.65
N HIS A 430 -8.33 -7.09 -41.40
CA HIS A 430 -7.37 -7.41 -40.33
C HIS A 430 -7.36 -8.89 -40.00
N LEU A 431 -8.54 -9.49 -39.81
CA LEU A 431 -8.64 -10.92 -39.50
C LEU A 431 -8.01 -11.81 -40.58
N ASN A 432 -8.07 -11.37 -41.84
CA ASN A 432 -7.45 -12.08 -42.97
C ASN A 432 -5.92 -11.85 -43.02
N ASN A 433 -5.46 -10.63 -42.77
CA ASN A 433 -4.04 -10.27 -42.88
C ASN A 433 -3.21 -10.66 -41.65
N HIS A 434 -3.85 -10.69 -40.48
CA HIS A 434 -3.24 -10.95 -39.18
C HIS A 434 -4.09 -11.95 -38.37
N PRO A 435 -4.25 -13.19 -38.85
CA PRO A 435 -5.14 -14.18 -38.23
C PRO A 435 -4.74 -14.54 -36.80
N ASP A 436 -3.46 -14.37 -36.43
CA ASP A 436 -2.92 -14.69 -35.11
C ASP A 436 -3.05 -13.54 -34.10
N ILE A 437 -3.45 -12.34 -34.54
CA ILE A 437 -3.56 -11.14 -33.68
C ILE A 437 -5.05 -10.86 -33.41
N PRO A 438 -5.51 -11.05 -32.16
CA PRO A 438 -6.88 -10.70 -31.78
C PRO A 438 -7.19 -9.23 -32.02
N VAL A 439 -8.44 -8.94 -32.38
CA VAL A 439 -8.93 -7.56 -32.57
C VAL A 439 -10.05 -7.25 -31.57
N ILE A 440 -9.91 -6.11 -30.89
CA ILE A 440 -10.93 -5.51 -30.01
C ILE A 440 -11.75 -4.53 -30.85
N ILE A 441 -13.08 -4.71 -30.87
CA ILE A 441 -13.98 -3.91 -31.71
C ILE A 441 -15.07 -3.23 -30.90
N ASN A 442 -15.59 -2.12 -31.42
CA ASN A 442 -16.67 -1.35 -30.80
C ASN A 442 -18.02 -2.07 -30.83
N SER A 443 -18.91 -1.65 -29.93
CA SER A 443 -20.24 -2.20 -29.69
C SER A 443 -21.10 -2.35 -30.96
N GLU A 444 -20.99 -1.38 -31.87
CA GLU A 444 -21.80 -1.31 -33.09
C GLU A 444 -21.46 -2.44 -34.08
N MET A 445 -20.27 -3.03 -33.98
CA MET A 445 -19.80 -4.13 -34.83
C MET A 445 -20.06 -5.52 -34.22
N ALA A 446 -20.62 -5.58 -33.00
CA ALA A 446 -20.79 -6.82 -32.25
C ALA A 446 -21.60 -7.89 -33.00
N GLU A 447 -22.73 -7.53 -33.59
CA GLU A 447 -23.65 -8.50 -34.23
C GLU A 447 -22.99 -9.26 -35.40
N TYR A 448 -22.05 -8.61 -36.09
CA TYR A 448 -21.33 -9.17 -37.23
C TYR A 448 -20.26 -10.19 -36.82
N PHE A 449 -19.68 -10.03 -35.63
CA PHE A 449 -18.47 -10.78 -35.23
C PHE A 449 -18.58 -11.53 -33.89
N LYS A 450 -19.75 -11.56 -33.24
CA LYS A 450 -19.98 -12.21 -31.93
C LYS A 450 -19.49 -13.66 -31.81
N ASP A 451 -19.46 -14.39 -32.91
CA ASP A 451 -19.07 -15.81 -32.95
C ASP A 451 -17.61 -16.01 -33.42
N HIS A 452 -16.88 -14.94 -33.71
CA HIS A 452 -15.52 -15.04 -34.24
C HIS A 452 -14.48 -15.23 -33.11
N PRO A 453 -13.65 -16.29 -33.14
CA PRO A 453 -12.79 -16.67 -32.01
C PRO A 453 -11.67 -15.66 -31.69
N ASN A 454 -11.23 -14.88 -32.69
CA ASN A 454 -10.18 -13.85 -32.55
C ASN A 454 -10.75 -12.43 -32.52
N VAL A 455 -12.07 -12.28 -32.37
CA VAL A 455 -12.68 -10.98 -32.11
C VAL A 455 -13.04 -10.92 -30.64
N ILE A 456 -12.61 -9.83 -30.02
CA ILE A 456 -13.04 -9.37 -28.73
C ILE A 456 -13.90 -8.15 -29.02
N ILE A 457 -15.05 -8.05 -28.39
CA ILE A 457 -15.89 -6.87 -28.56
C ILE A 457 -15.74 -6.04 -27.26
N ASP A 458 -16.01 -4.75 -27.32
CA ASP A 458 -16.09 -3.84 -26.19
C ASP A 458 -17.38 -3.01 -26.37
N TYR A 459 -18.41 -3.28 -25.55
CA TYR A 459 -19.79 -2.73 -25.63
C TYR A 459 -19.76 -1.36 -24.98
N ASP A 460 -18.72 -1.06 -24.20
CA ASP A 460 -18.48 0.25 -23.61
C ASP A 460 -17.66 1.12 -24.58
N LEU A 461 -17.09 0.54 -25.64
CA LEU A 461 -16.50 1.27 -26.76
C LEU A 461 -17.56 1.58 -27.82
N SER A 462 -17.82 2.87 -28.04
CA SER A 462 -18.69 3.37 -29.11
C SER A 462 -17.92 4.28 -30.04
N HIS A 463 -18.15 4.11 -31.35
CA HIS A 463 -17.56 4.99 -32.36
C HIS A 463 -18.06 6.42 -32.21
N GLU A 464 -19.35 6.62 -31.91
CA GLU A 464 -19.93 7.95 -31.70
C GLU A 464 -19.29 8.66 -30.50
N THR A 465 -19.19 7.99 -29.35
CA THR A 465 -18.56 8.55 -28.15
C THR A 465 -17.12 8.96 -28.39
N VAL A 466 -16.34 8.13 -29.12
CA VAL A 466 -14.96 8.45 -29.49
C VAL A 466 -14.88 9.74 -30.32
N GLN A 467 -15.79 9.94 -31.28
CA GLN A 467 -15.82 11.16 -32.09
C GLN A 467 -16.17 12.40 -31.25
N THR A 468 -17.12 12.29 -30.32
CA THR A 468 -17.50 13.39 -29.42
C THR A 468 -16.34 13.79 -28.51
N VAL A 469 -15.71 12.81 -27.85
CA VAL A 469 -14.57 13.06 -26.95
C VAL A 469 -13.39 13.68 -27.72
N LEU A 470 -13.15 13.23 -28.96
CA LEU A 470 -12.13 13.82 -29.82
C LEU A 470 -12.45 15.28 -30.16
N ALA A 471 -13.69 15.57 -30.59
CA ALA A 471 -14.12 16.93 -30.93
C ALA A 471 -13.94 17.88 -29.73
N ASP A 472 -14.41 17.49 -28.55
CA ASP A 472 -14.27 18.27 -27.32
C ASP A 472 -12.79 18.48 -26.96
N SER A 473 -11.97 17.44 -27.07
CA SER A 473 -10.54 17.52 -26.75
C SER A 473 -9.78 18.46 -27.70
N VAL A 474 -10.14 18.45 -28.99
CA VAL A 474 -9.58 19.37 -29.99
C VAL A 474 -9.97 20.83 -29.68
N THR A 475 -11.20 21.08 -29.23
CA THR A 475 -11.63 22.45 -28.87
C THR A 475 -10.92 23.04 -27.66
N HIS A 476 -10.34 22.19 -26.80
CA HIS A 476 -9.64 22.58 -25.57
C HIS A 476 -8.10 22.60 -25.71
N LEU A 477 -7.56 22.42 -26.92
CA LEU A 477 -6.11 22.40 -27.16
C LEU A 477 -5.39 23.71 -26.77
N ASP A 478 -6.10 24.83 -26.79
CA ASP A 478 -5.59 26.15 -26.35
C ASP A 478 -5.25 26.20 -24.85
N GLN A 479 -5.83 25.29 -24.05
CA GLN A 479 -5.62 25.21 -22.59
C GLN A 479 -4.26 24.61 -22.20
N PHE A 480 -3.53 24.00 -23.14
CA PHE A 480 -2.20 23.42 -22.97
C PHE A 480 -1.08 24.32 -23.52
N GLY A 481 -1.36 25.61 -23.69
CA GLY A 481 -0.50 26.56 -24.39
C GLY A 481 0.98 26.53 -23.96
N SER A 482 1.87 26.63 -24.95
CA SER A 482 3.34 26.66 -24.85
C SER A 482 4.06 25.35 -24.49
N MET A 483 3.39 24.20 -24.41
CA MET A 483 4.07 22.91 -24.24
C MET A 483 4.89 22.50 -25.48
N GLN A 484 6.01 21.81 -25.28
CA GLN A 484 6.76 21.20 -26.37
C GLN A 484 6.01 19.98 -26.92
N GLU A 485 6.12 19.71 -28.22
CA GLU A 485 5.38 18.62 -28.91
C GLU A 485 5.56 17.23 -28.25
N SER A 486 6.76 16.95 -27.74
CA SER A 486 7.09 15.71 -27.02
C SER A 486 6.37 15.55 -25.67
N VAL A 487 5.94 16.64 -25.05
CA VAL A 487 5.24 16.67 -23.75
C VAL A 487 3.73 16.80 -23.95
N LEU A 488 3.30 17.50 -25.00
CA LEU A 488 1.89 17.72 -25.30
C LEU A 488 1.12 16.41 -25.55
N THR A 489 1.69 15.48 -26.31
CA THR A 489 0.97 14.28 -26.75
C THR A 489 0.54 13.39 -25.57
N PRO A 490 1.42 13.05 -24.60
CA PRO A 490 1.01 12.33 -23.39
C PRO A 490 -0.01 13.11 -22.53
N PHE A 491 0.10 14.44 -22.43
CA PHE A 491 -0.81 15.26 -21.63
C PHE A 491 -2.20 15.44 -22.26
N LEU A 492 -2.27 15.55 -23.59
CA LEU A 492 -3.53 15.55 -24.32
C LEU A 492 -4.24 14.21 -24.15
N ALA A 493 -3.50 13.10 -24.20
CA ALA A 493 -4.05 11.78 -23.97
C ALA A 493 -4.53 11.59 -22.52
N LEU A 494 -3.79 12.09 -21.53
CA LEU A 494 -4.25 12.17 -20.14
C LEU A 494 -5.51 13.04 -19.99
N PHE A 495 -5.61 14.15 -20.72
CA PHE A 495 -6.78 15.02 -20.70
C PHE A 495 -8.00 14.35 -21.33
N VAL A 496 -7.84 13.72 -22.50
CA VAL A 496 -8.86 12.89 -23.17
C VAL A 496 -9.37 11.80 -22.21
N SER A 497 -8.43 11.05 -21.61
CA SER A 497 -8.69 10.02 -20.60
C SER A 497 -9.50 10.55 -19.41
N SER A 498 -9.11 11.72 -18.91
CA SER A 498 -9.71 12.34 -17.74
C SER A 498 -11.09 12.97 -18.03
N LYS A 499 -11.25 13.66 -19.17
CA LYS A 499 -12.53 14.21 -19.61
C LYS A 499 -13.56 13.13 -19.83
N ARG A 500 -13.15 11.94 -20.32
CA ARG A 500 -14.05 10.79 -20.44
C ARG A 500 -14.62 10.38 -19.09
N HIS A 501 -13.79 10.34 -18.05
CA HIS A 501 -14.25 10.08 -16.69
C HIS A 501 -15.26 11.14 -16.23
N TYR A 502 -15.09 12.41 -16.62
CA TYR A 502 -15.98 13.52 -16.24
C TYR A 502 -17.30 13.56 -17.05
N HIS A 503 -17.28 13.28 -18.36
CA HIS A 503 -18.46 13.25 -19.22
C HIS A 503 -19.45 12.13 -18.82
N LEU A 504 -18.94 11.05 -18.23
CA LEU A 504 -19.76 10.00 -17.60
C LEU A 504 -20.49 10.48 -16.32
N TYR A 505 -20.07 11.60 -15.70
CA TYR A 505 -20.75 12.19 -14.53
C TYR A 505 -21.82 13.24 -14.90
N GLU A 506 -21.68 13.99 -15.99
CA GLU A 506 -22.59 15.12 -16.30
C GLU A 506 -23.82 14.75 -17.16
N HIS A 507 -23.77 13.69 -17.97
CA HIS A 507 -24.87 13.34 -18.90
C HIS A 507 -25.78 12.18 -18.45
N GLY A 508 -25.72 11.76 -17.18
CA GLY A 508 -26.68 10.79 -16.63
C GLY A 508 -26.52 10.60 -15.12
N GLY A 509 -27.56 10.95 -14.36
CA GLY A 509 -27.58 10.92 -12.89
C GLY A 509 -27.41 9.52 -12.30
N TYR A 510 -26.19 9.21 -11.89
CA TYR A 510 -25.81 8.02 -11.15
C TYR A 510 -24.99 8.46 -9.93
N GLU A 511 -25.40 8.07 -8.72
CA GLU A 511 -24.64 8.39 -7.50
C GLU A 511 -23.23 7.82 -7.62
N ALA A 512 -22.22 8.43 -6.99
CA ALA A 512 -20.82 7.99 -7.05
C ALA A 512 -20.54 6.55 -6.52
N LYS A 513 -21.59 5.77 -6.22
CA LYS A 513 -21.58 4.31 -6.00
C LYS A 513 -21.80 3.50 -7.28
N ASP A 514 -22.29 4.12 -8.36
CA ASP A 514 -22.80 3.44 -9.55
C ASP A 514 -21.79 3.46 -10.73
N ALA A 515 -20.82 4.38 -10.78
CA ALA A 515 -19.89 4.48 -11.92
C ALA A 515 -18.93 3.27 -12.07
N ALA A 516 -18.53 2.64 -10.96
CA ALA A 516 -17.75 1.39 -10.97
C ALA A 516 -18.65 0.14 -11.05
N LEU A 517 -19.92 0.29 -10.69
CA LEU A 517 -20.92 -0.78 -10.74
C LEU A 517 -21.51 -0.91 -12.15
N HIS A 518 -21.67 0.16 -12.92
CA HIS A 518 -22.27 0.11 -14.27
C HIS A 518 -21.34 -0.36 -15.39
N THR A 519 -20.01 -0.24 -15.26
CA THR A 519 -19.05 -0.96 -16.15
C THR A 519 -19.00 -2.47 -15.86
N ILE A 520 -19.56 -2.91 -14.72
CA ILE A 520 -19.63 -4.32 -14.34
C ILE A 520 -21.07 -4.89 -14.41
N VAL A 521 -22.12 -4.06 -14.40
CA VAL A 521 -23.51 -4.55 -14.18
C VAL A 521 -24.54 -4.12 -15.23
N ASP A 522 -24.33 -3.13 -16.10
CA ASP A 522 -25.48 -2.55 -16.84
C ASP A 522 -25.48 -2.62 -18.38
N THR A 523 -24.89 -3.69 -18.93
CA THR A 523 -25.16 -4.12 -20.32
C THR A 523 -25.90 -5.46 -20.32
N SER A 524 -27.05 -5.50 -19.62
CA SER A 524 -27.86 -6.71 -19.44
C SER A 524 -29.14 -6.79 -20.31
N ALA A 525 -29.38 -5.84 -21.23
CA ALA A 525 -30.69 -5.71 -21.86
C ALA A 525 -30.79 -5.98 -23.39
N LYS A 526 -29.73 -6.35 -24.13
CA LYS A 526 -29.87 -6.57 -25.58
C LYS A 526 -29.05 -7.76 -26.12
N VAL A 527 -29.48 -8.99 -25.85
CA VAL A 527 -29.67 -10.06 -26.86
C VAL A 527 -30.63 -11.09 -26.25
N SER A 528 -31.82 -11.22 -26.83
CA SER A 528 -32.90 -12.12 -26.44
C SER A 528 -32.61 -13.59 -26.75
N GLY A 529 -32.82 -14.49 -25.79
CA GLY A 529 -33.11 -15.92 -26.06
C GLY A 529 -32.43 -16.95 -25.14
N VAL A 530 -33.10 -17.29 -24.03
CA VAL A 530 -32.94 -18.54 -23.23
C VAL A 530 -31.64 -18.71 -22.43
N LEU A 531 -31.71 -18.51 -21.10
CA LEU A 531 -31.45 -19.49 -20.04
C LEU A 531 -31.46 -18.77 -18.68
N ALA A 532 -32.29 -19.26 -17.76
CA ALA A 532 -32.61 -18.65 -16.48
C ALA A 532 -31.40 -18.58 -15.52
N GLY A 533 -31.19 -17.40 -14.90
CA GLY A 533 -30.19 -17.16 -13.86
C GLY A 533 -28.92 -16.45 -14.34
N LYS A 534 -29.03 -15.27 -14.97
CA LYS A 534 -27.90 -14.53 -15.57
C LYS A 534 -27.72 -13.13 -14.96
N ASN A 535 -26.82 -13.00 -14.00
CA ASN A 535 -26.03 -11.78 -13.83
C ASN A 535 -24.63 -12.09 -14.39
N ILE A 536 -24.50 -11.99 -15.71
CA ILE A 536 -23.27 -12.26 -16.45
C ILE A 536 -22.63 -10.90 -16.74
N GLY A 537 -21.49 -10.61 -16.12
CA GLY A 537 -20.62 -9.49 -16.48
C GLY A 537 -20.07 -9.73 -17.89
N PHE A 538 -20.82 -9.25 -18.89
CA PHE A 538 -20.75 -9.75 -20.26
C PHE A 538 -19.45 -9.34 -21.00
N TRP A 539 -18.60 -8.48 -20.44
CA TRP A 539 -17.31 -8.12 -21.05
C TRP A 539 -16.06 -8.78 -20.51
N GLY A 540 -15.82 -8.70 -19.20
CA GLY A 540 -14.62 -9.31 -18.60
C GLY A 540 -14.55 -10.84 -18.82
N GLY A 541 -15.71 -11.49 -19.04
CA GLY A 541 -15.77 -12.91 -19.43
C GLY A 541 -15.61 -13.16 -20.93
N ALA A 542 -16.02 -12.22 -21.81
CA ALA A 542 -16.03 -12.42 -23.26
C ALA A 542 -14.62 -12.45 -23.87
N ILE A 543 -13.68 -11.66 -23.33
CA ILE A 543 -12.27 -11.62 -23.75
C ILE A 543 -11.64 -13.03 -23.71
N ILE A 544 -11.98 -13.83 -22.70
CA ILE A 544 -11.30 -15.09 -22.41
C ILE A 544 -12.18 -16.31 -22.73
N ALA A 545 -13.50 -16.25 -22.57
CA ALA A 545 -14.34 -17.45 -22.68
C ALA A 545 -15.19 -17.54 -23.96
N GLY A 546 -15.40 -16.43 -24.69
CA GLY A 546 -16.23 -16.43 -25.90
C GLY A 546 -17.73 -16.68 -25.63
N PRO A 547 -18.54 -17.01 -26.66
CA PRO A 547 -20.01 -17.10 -26.56
C PRO A 547 -20.55 -18.29 -25.73
N ILE A 548 -19.66 -19.16 -25.21
CA ILE A 548 -20.02 -20.27 -24.32
C ILE A 548 -20.22 -19.67 -22.92
N GLY A 549 -21.43 -19.76 -22.35
CA GLY A 549 -21.81 -19.14 -21.08
C GLY A 549 -20.80 -19.38 -19.95
N ALA A 550 -19.94 -18.40 -19.69
CA ALA A 550 -18.74 -18.63 -18.91
C ALA A 550 -18.94 -18.38 -17.41
N MET A 551 -18.56 -19.37 -16.58
CA MET A 551 -18.40 -19.20 -15.13
C MET A 551 -17.05 -18.55 -14.83
N VAL A 552 -16.93 -17.26 -15.12
CA VAL A 552 -15.69 -16.49 -14.93
C VAL A 552 -16.00 -15.25 -14.09
N GLY A 553 -15.34 -15.12 -12.93
CA GLY A 553 -15.48 -13.98 -12.01
C GLY A 553 -16.75 -13.95 -11.15
N GLY A 554 -16.62 -13.86 -9.82
CA GLY A 554 -17.66 -13.54 -8.83
C GLY A 554 -18.89 -14.47 -8.70
N ALA A 555 -19.17 -15.30 -9.70
CA ALA A 555 -20.39 -16.09 -9.84
C ALA A 555 -20.25 -17.56 -9.37
N VAL A 556 -19.03 -18.00 -9.05
CA VAL A 556 -18.75 -19.40 -8.66
C VAL A 556 -19.58 -19.82 -7.44
N GLY A 557 -19.63 -18.97 -6.40
CA GLY A 557 -20.41 -19.26 -5.20
C GLY A 557 -21.92 -19.32 -5.46
N ALA A 558 -22.44 -18.48 -6.37
CA ALA A 558 -23.85 -18.50 -6.75
C ALA A 558 -24.20 -19.72 -7.60
N PHE A 559 -23.34 -20.10 -8.54
CA PHE A 559 -23.47 -21.30 -9.35
C PHE A 559 -23.54 -22.56 -8.48
N LEU A 560 -22.57 -22.72 -7.58
CA LEU A 560 -22.54 -23.86 -6.65
C LEU A 560 -23.71 -23.80 -5.67
N GLY A 561 -24.05 -22.61 -5.16
CA GLY A 561 -25.21 -22.41 -4.29
C GLY A 561 -26.52 -22.86 -4.93
N ASN A 562 -26.73 -22.57 -6.22
CA ASN A 562 -27.91 -23.03 -6.96
C ASN A 562 -27.95 -24.56 -7.09
N ILE A 563 -26.81 -25.21 -7.36
CA ILE A 563 -26.73 -26.68 -7.42
C ILE A 563 -27.05 -27.29 -6.05
N PHE A 564 -26.43 -26.80 -4.99
CA PHE A 564 -26.64 -27.35 -3.64
C PHE A 564 -28.04 -27.06 -3.08
N ALA A 565 -28.65 -25.92 -3.44
CA ALA A 565 -30.00 -25.58 -2.99
C ALA A 565 -31.09 -26.42 -3.68
N SER A 566 -30.85 -26.88 -4.91
CA SER A 566 -31.81 -27.63 -5.71
C SER A 566 -31.60 -29.15 -5.68
N ALA A 567 -30.40 -29.61 -5.30
CA ALA A 567 -30.08 -31.03 -5.20
C ALA A 567 -30.48 -31.62 -3.84
N GLN A 568 -31.16 -32.77 -3.85
CA GLN A 568 -31.26 -33.62 -2.65
C GLN A 568 -29.96 -34.40 -2.47
N SER A 569 -29.51 -34.63 -1.22
CA SER A 569 -28.21 -35.25 -0.92
C SER A 569 -27.91 -36.53 -1.70
N ASP A 570 -28.92 -37.37 -1.92
CA ASP A 570 -28.76 -38.66 -2.60
C ASP A 570 -28.52 -38.53 -4.10
N GLN A 571 -28.88 -37.39 -4.71
CA GLN A 571 -28.67 -37.13 -6.13
C GLN A 571 -27.20 -36.83 -6.45
N LEU A 572 -26.50 -36.13 -5.56
CA LEU A 572 -25.07 -35.82 -5.70
C LEU A 572 -24.19 -37.08 -5.61
N LEU A 573 -24.66 -38.11 -4.92
CA LEU A 573 -23.95 -39.39 -4.76
C LEU A 573 -24.00 -40.30 -6.00
N LYS A 574 -24.76 -39.95 -7.05
CA LYS A 574 -24.90 -40.81 -8.24
C LYS A 574 -23.57 -40.91 -9.03
N PRO A 575 -23.16 -42.11 -9.50
CA PRO A 575 -21.81 -42.34 -10.05
C PRO A 575 -21.37 -41.41 -11.19
N TYR A 576 -22.30 -41.00 -12.07
CA TYR A 576 -21.99 -40.10 -13.20
C TYR A 576 -21.83 -38.64 -12.74
N VAL A 577 -22.56 -38.19 -11.72
CA VAL A 577 -22.37 -36.87 -11.08
C VAL A 577 -20.99 -36.83 -10.43
N VAL A 578 -20.64 -37.87 -9.69
CA VAL A 578 -19.31 -38.04 -9.07
C VAL A 578 -18.19 -38.08 -10.11
N ALA A 579 -18.38 -38.82 -11.21
CA ALA A 579 -17.40 -38.87 -12.30
C ALA A 579 -17.19 -37.49 -12.94
N GLN A 580 -18.27 -36.73 -13.11
CA GLN A 580 -18.21 -35.38 -13.65
C GLN A 580 -17.55 -34.40 -12.67
N ALA A 581 -17.87 -34.46 -11.37
CA ALA A 581 -17.22 -33.68 -10.32
C ALA A 581 -15.69 -33.90 -10.28
N LYS A 582 -15.23 -35.13 -10.51
CA LYS A 582 -13.79 -35.46 -10.62
C LYS A 582 -13.14 -34.83 -11.84
N LYS A 583 -13.82 -34.80 -13.00
CA LYS A 583 -13.32 -34.11 -14.20
C LYS A 583 -13.18 -32.61 -13.96
N VAL A 584 -14.21 -31.98 -13.39
CA VAL A 584 -14.16 -30.56 -13.01
C VAL A 584 -13.02 -30.30 -12.03
N SER A 585 -12.90 -31.11 -10.98
CA SER A 585 -11.82 -31.00 -10.00
C SER A 585 -10.43 -31.10 -10.64
N TYR A 586 -10.24 -32.03 -11.59
CA TYR A 586 -9.00 -32.14 -12.36
C TYR A 586 -8.73 -30.87 -13.17
N GLN A 587 -9.73 -30.34 -13.89
CA GLN A 587 -9.57 -29.10 -14.66
C GLN A 587 -9.28 -27.89 -13.78
N LEU A 588 -9.87 -27.80 -12.59
CA LEU A 588 -9.57 -26.75 -11.62
C LEU A 588 -8.12 -26.82 -11.12
N ILE A 589 -7.63 -28.03 -10.80
CA ILE A 589 -6.24 -28.23 -10.38
C ILE A 589 -5.27 -27.85 -11.50
N GLU A 590 -5.56 -28.24 -12.75
CA GLU A 590 -4.75 -27.88 -13.91
C GLU A 590 -4.79 -26.37 -14.18
N LEU A 591 -5.93 -25.69 -13.96
CA LEU A 591 -6.03 -24.23 -14.03
C LEU A 591 -5.09 -23.58 -13.00
N ALA A 592 -5.09 -24.05 -11.76
CA ALA A 592 -4.21 -23.52 -10.73
C ALA A 592 -2.72 -23.71 -11.07
N LYS A 593 -2.35 -24.86 -11.62
CA LYS A 593 -0.99 -25.12 -12.11
C LYS A 593 -0.61 -24.21 -13.28
N LEU A 594 -1.52 -23.99 -14.23
CA LEU A 594 -1.32 -23.06 -15.34
C LEU A 594 -1.06 -21.64 -14.83
N PHE A 595 -1.83 -21.20 -13.84
CA PHE A 595 -1.64 -19.90 -13.20
C PHE A 595 -0.24 -19.74 -12.59
N LEU A 596 0.17 -20.69 -11.76
CA LEU A 596 1.47 -20.65 -11.09
C LEU A 596 2.65 -20.77 -12.06
N LYS A 597 2.50 -21.55 -13.14
CA LYS A 597 3.61 -21.85 -14.06
C LYS A 597 3.77 -20.79 -15.15
N GLU A 598 2.68 -20.22 -15.62
CA GLU A 598 2.69 -19.36 -16.81
C GLU A 598 2.10 -17.98 -16.55
N ILE A 599 0.90 -17.88 -15.96
CA ILE A 599 0.15 -16.61 -15.90
C ILE A 599 0.76 -15.62 -14.90
N LEU A 600 0.93 -16.02 -13.64
CA LEU A 600 1.45 -15.13 -12.58
C LEU A 600 2.92 -14.74 -12.81
N PRO A 601 3.83 -15.66 -13.23
CA PRO A 601 5.20 -15.27 -13.55
C PRO A 601 5.32 -14.21 -14.64
N ILE A 602 4.48 -14.28 -15.69
CA ILE A 602 4.43 -13.23 -16.72
C ILE A 602 4.00 -11.90 -16.08
N ARG A 603 2.95 -11.89 -15.26
CA ARG A 603 2.47 -10.67 -14.61
C ARG A 603 3.53 -10.03 -13.70
N HIS A 604 4.24 -10.84 -12.92
CA HIS A 604 5.33 -10.35 -12.07
C HIS A 604 6.43 -9.69 -12.88
N LYS A 605 6.86 -10.37 -13.96
CA LYS A 605 7.87 -9.84 -14.86
C LYS A 605 7.45 -8.48 -15.45
N LEU A 606 6.22 -8.37 -15.94
CA LEU A 606 5.71 -7.14 -16.54
C LEU A 606 5.69 -5.96 -15.56
N TYR A 607 5.21 -6.16 -14.33
CA TYR A 607 5.24 -5.09 -13.33
C TYR A 607 6.65 -4.77 -12.83
N GLU A 608 7.53 -5.76 -12.68
CA GLU A 608 8.93 -5.46 -12.35
C GLU A 608 9.63 -4.65 -13.45
N GLU A 609 9.32 -4.93 -14.71
CA GLU A 609 9.82 -4.16 -15.86
C GLU A 609 9.29 -2.73 -15.81
N ASP A 610 7.98 -2.53 -15.59
CA ASP A 610 7.37 -1.20 -15.46
C ASP A 610 8.03 -0.38 -14.31
N LEU A 611 8.23 -1.00 -13.16
CA LEU A 611 8.86 -0.38 -11.99
C LEU A 611 10.30 0.10 -12.31
N LYS A 612 11.09 -0.77 -12.93
CA LYS A 612 12.51 -0.49 -13.26
C LYS A 612 12.68 0.48 -14.42
N ALA A 613 11.81 0.42 -15.42
CA ALA A 613 11.92 1.22 -16.64
C ALA A 613 11.35 2.63 -16.47
N TYR A 614 10.35 2.82 -15.61
CA TYR A 614 9.61 4.08 -15.56
C TYR A 614 9.51 4.72 -14.19
N HIS A 615 9.09 3.97 -13.16
CA HIS A 615 8.88 4.54 -11.83
C HIS A 615 10.20 4.93 -11.14
N ILE A 616 11.20 4.04 -11.11
CA ILE A 616 12.51 4.32 -10.53
C ILE A 616 13.26 5.43 -11.29
N PRO A 617 13.33 5.41 -12.64
CA PRO A 617 14.00 6.48 -13.39
C PRO A 617 13.33 7.84 -13.23
N ALA A 618 11.99 7.91 -13.16
CA ALA A 618 11.28 9.17 -12.94
C ALA A 618 11.69 9.84 -11.61
N LEU A 619 11.91 9.05 -10.55
CA LEU A 619 12.36 9.55 -9.25
C LEU A 619 13.84 9.93 -9.19
N ASN A 620 14.68 9.31 -10.03
CA ASN A 620 16.12 9.57 -10.08
C ASN A 620 16.51 10.74 -10.99
N HIS A 621 15.53 11.47 -11.54
CA HIS A 621 15.80 12.59 -12.43
C HIS A 621 16.43 13.76 -11.65
N GLU A 622 17.58 14.28 -12.11
CA GLU A 622 18.43 15.27 -11.42
C GLU A 622 17.73 16.61 -11.07
N TYR A 623 16.54 16.87 -11.62
CA TYR A 623 15.84 18.15 -11.53
C TYR A 623 14.45 18.11 -10.87
N SER A 624 14.03 16.99 -10.26
CA SER A 624 12.69 16.95 -9.63
C SER A 624 12.58 17.93 -8.45
N ASN A 625 11.47 18.69 -8.41
CA ASN A 625 11.14 19.49 -7.23
C ASN A 625 10.53 18.57 -6.15
N LYS A 626 10.69 18.91 -4.87
CA LYS A 626 10.18 18.12 -3.72
C LYS A 626 8.69 17.76 -3.81
N ASP A 627 7.87 18.60 -4.42
CA ASP A 627 6.44 18.33 -4.62
C ASP A 627 6.18 17.22 -5.65
N GLU A 628 7.00 17.16 -6.70
CA GLU A 628 6.98 16.12 -7.73
C GLU A 628 7.51 14.80 -7.17
N GLU A 629 8.62 14.85 -6.43
CA GLU A 629 9.22 13.69 -5.76
C GLU A 629 8.19 12.98 -4.86
N ILE A 630 7.44 13.73 -4.06
CA ILE A 630 6.39 13.17 -3.19
C ILE A 630 5.28 12.51 -4.04
N LEU A 631 4.84 13.12 -5.14
CA LEU A 631 3.85 12.50 -6.03
C LEU A 631 4.35 11.17 -6.59
N LEU A 632 5.57 11.16 -7.12
CA LEU A 632 6.19 9.99 -7.73
C LEU A 632 6.45 8.87 -6.71
N LEU A 633 6.79 9.21 -5.46
CA LEU A 633 6.95 8.24 -4.36
C LEU A 633 5.63 7.55 -4.03
N HIS A 634 4.50 8.28 -4.02
CA HIS A 634 3.18 7.67 -3.84
C HIS A 634 2.80 6.79 -5.04
N PHE A 635 3.18 7.17 -6.26
CA PHE A 635 2.90 6.40 -7.46
C PHE A 635 3.69 5.09 -7.49
N GLN A 636 4.98 5.14 -7.14
CA GLN A 636 5.82 3.96 -6.97
C GLN A 636 5.24 3.05 -5.89
N PHE A 637 4.88 3.60 -4.72
CA PHE A 637 4.29 2.81 -3.64
C PHE A 637 3.03 2.05 -4.10
N LEU A 638 2.11 2.70 -4.82
CA LEU A 638 0.92 2.04 -5.36
C LEU A 638 1.27 0.92 -6.36
N HIS A 639 2.30 1.12 -7.18
CA HIS A 639 2.78 0.11 -8.10
C HIS A 639 3.40 -1.08 -7.36
N GLU A 640 4.21 -0.84 -6.34
CA GLU A 640 4.76 -1.88 -5.46
C GLU A 640 3.66 -2.66 -4.73
N GLN A 641 2.59 -2.01 -4.30
CA GLN A 641 1.44 -2.69 -3.68
C GLN A 641 0.74 -3.64 -4.65
N LYS A 642 0.65 -3.31 -5.95
CA LYS A 642 0.16 -4.24 -6.98
C LYS A 642 1.05 -5.47 -7.05
N LEU A 643 2.36 -5.29 -7.19
CA LEU A 643 3.32 -6.39 -7.27
C LEU A 643 3.28 -7.28 -6.02
N ASN A 644 3.27 -6.68 -4.82
CA ASN A 644 3.23 -7.41 -3.55
C ASN A 644 1.98 -8.28 -3.41
N ARG A 645 0.80 -7.78 -3.80
CA ARG A 645 -0.44 -8.57 -3.72
C ARG A 645 -0.44 -9.78 -4.67
N PHE A 646 0.15 -9.65 -5.86
CA PHE A 646 0.31 -10.81 -6.75
C PHE A 646 1.34 -11.83 -6.20
N ASN A 647 2.43 -11.37 -5.59
CA ASN A 647 3.37 -12.24 -4.89
C ASN A 647 2.71 -13.00 -3.72
N GLU A 648 1.83 -12.34 -2.97
CA GLU A 648 1.05 -12.97 -1.91
C GLU A 648 0.06 -13.99 -2.46
N LEU A 649 -0.64 -13.69 -3.56
CA LEU A 649 -1.54 -14.62 -4.23
C LEU A 649 -0.78 -15.86 -4.74
N GLU A 650 0.37 -15.66 -5.38
CA GLU A 650 1.20 -16.77 -5.87
C GLU A 650 1.65 -17.67 -4.71
N SER A 651 2.12 -17.06 -3.60
CA SER A 651 2.55 -17.79 -2.40
C SER A 651 1.39 -18.58 -1.79
N TYR A 652 0.20 -17.98 -1.75
CA TYR A 652 -1.02 -18.60 -1.25
C TYR A 652 -1.45 -19.80 -2.11
N LEU A 653 -1.43 -19.65 -3.44
CA LEU A 653 -1.75 -20.74 -4.38
C LEU A 653 -0.73 -21.88 -4.31
N LYS A 654 0.57 -21.57 -4.20
CA LYS A 654 1.63 -22.58 -3.98
C LYS A 654 1.39 -23.38 -2.70
N GLN A 655 0.96 -22.71 -1.62
CA GLN A 655 0.63 -23.37 -0.36
C GLN A 655 -0.57 -24.31 -0.51
N LEU A 656 -1.60 -23.92 -1.25
CA LEU A 656 -2.79 -24.77 -1.49
C LEU A 656 -2.48 -25.98 -2.40
N ILE A 657 -1.69 -25.79 -3.46
CA ILE A 657 -1.34 -26.87 -4.40
C ILE A 657 -0.51 -27.97 -3.72
N ASN A 658 0.33 -27.63 -2.74
CA ASN A 658 1.17 -28.60 -2.03
C ASN A 658 0.44 -29.32 -0.87
N GLN A 659 -0.87 -29.14 -0.72
CA GLN A 659 -1.68 -29.74 0.33
C GLN A 659 -2.61 -30.83 -0.22
N SER A 660 -3.66 -31.18 0.53
CA SER A 660 -4.61 -32.23 0.16
C SER A 660 -5.37 -31.90 -1.13
N TYR A 661 -5.89 -32.93 -1.80
CA TYR A 661 -6.68 -32.79 -3.02
C TYR A 661 -7.74 -31.67 -2.97
N ALA A 662 -8.51 -31.57 -1.89
CA ALA A 662 -9.50 -30.51 -1.71
C ALA A 662 -8.90 -29.08 -1.75
N HIS A 663 -7.69 -28.87 -1.19
CA HIS A 663 -6.99 -27.58 -1.25
C HIS A 663 -6.51 -27.27 -2.68
N GLN A 664 -6.07 -28.27 -3.42
CA GLN A 664 -5.68 -28.09 -4.83
C GLN A 664 -6.88 -27.67 -5.68
N VAL A 665 -8.06 -28.24 -5.42
CA VAL A 665 -9.31 -27.80 -6.05
C VAL A 665 -9.68 -26.37 -5.63
N GLN A 666 -9.49 -25.99 -4.36
CA GLN A 666 -9.70 -24.60 -3.92
C GLN A 666 -8.79 -23.61 -4.65
N ALA A 667 -7.52 -23.97 -4.87
CA ALA A 667 -6.61 -23.13 -5.66
C ALA A 667 -7.18 -22.88 -7.08
N GLY A 668 -7.76 -23.92 -7.69
CA GLY A 668 -8.43 -23.79 -8.99
C GLY A 668 -9.62 -22.85 -8.98
N TRP A 669 -10.44 -22.91 -7.93
CA TRP A 669 -11.56 -21.98 -7.76
C TRP A 669 -11.10 -20.53 -7.60
N ILE A 670 -10.05 -20.28 -6.82
CA ILE A 670 -9.45 -18.95 -6.68
C ILE A 670 -8.96 -18.44 -8.03
N CYS A 671 -8.28 -19.29 -8.81
CA CYS A 671 -7.81 -18.93 -10.15
C CYS A 671 -8.98 -18.64 -11.10
N LEU A 672 -10.05 -19.41 -11.06
CA LEU A 672 -11.25 -19.17 -11.87
C LEU A 672 -11.96 -17.86 -11.49
N GLU A 673 -12.00 -17.53 -10.20
CA GLU A 673 -12.59 -16.28 -9.72
C GLU A 673 -11.77 -15.05 -10.15
N ASN A 674 -10.45 -15.20 -10.29
CA ASN A 674 -9.55 -14.12 -10.69
C ASN A 674 -9.21 -14.12 -12.19
N SER A 675 -9.69 -15.09 -12.97
CA SER A 675 -9.20 -15.27 -14.35
C SER A 675 -9.58 -14.15 -15.30
N ASN A 676 -10.66 -13.41 -15.03
CA ASN A 676 -11.05 -12.23 -15.81
C ASN A 676 -10.01 -11.11 -15.81
N GLN A 677 -9.06 -11.10 -14.87
CA GLN A 677 -8.01 -10.09 -14.78
C GLN A 677 -6.80 -10.41 -15.68
N PHE A 678 -6.82 -11.54 -16.39
CA PHE A 678 -5.67 -12.06 -17.13
C PHE A 678 -6.05 -12.54 -18.53
N TYR A 679 -5.26 -12.18 -19.53
CA TYR A 679 -5.37 -12.72 -20.87
C TYR A 679 -4.17 -13.61 -21.20
N HIS A 680 -4.45 -14.83 -21.65
CA HIS A 680 -3.45 -15.72 -22.24
C HIS A 680 -4.13 -16.77 -23.13
N PRO A 681 -3.60 -17.10 -24.33
CA PRO A 681 -4.24 -18.06 -25.23
C PRO A 681 -4.49 -19.44 -24.60
N LYS A 682 -3.56 -19.94 -23.78
CA LYS A 682 -3.76 -21.20 -23.05
C LYS A 682 -4.81 -21.08 -21.95
N LEU A 683 -4.91 -19.93 -21.29
CA LEU A 683 -5.93 -19.69 -20.26
C LEU A 683 -7.32 -19.71 -20.91
N LYS A 684 -7.50 -19.00 -22.02
CA LYS A 684 -8.71 -19.04 -22.85
C LYS A 684 -9.14 -20.46 -23.19
N LYS A 685 -8.24 -21.25 -23.77
CA LYS A 685 -8.52 -22.66 -24.12
C LYS A 685 -8.90 -23.50 -22.90
N HIS A 686 -8.21 -23.30 -21.77
CA HIS A 686 -8.46 -24.04 -20.54
C HIS A 686 -9.82 -23.69 -19.92
N LEU A 687 -10.18 -22.41 -19.89
CA LEU A 687 -11.48 -21.96 -19.37
C LEU A 687 -12.64 -22.45 -20.24
N GLN A 688 -12.49 -22.50 -21.56
CA GLN A 688 -13.51 -23.09 -22.45
C GLN A 688 -13.78 -24.56 -22.11
N LEU A 689 -12.71 -25.34 -21.88
CA LEU A 689 -12.83 -26.73 -21.47
C LEU A 689 -13.47 -26.87 -20.08
N LEU A 690 -12.99 -26.09 -19.11
CA LEU A 690 -13.51 -26.11 -17.74
C LEU A 690 -14.99 -25.71 -17.68
N ASN A 691 -15.40 -24.68 -18.43
CA ASN A 691 -16.79 -24.24 -18.50
C ASN A 691 -17.70 -25.34 -19.04
N LYS A 692 -17.30 -26.02 -20.12
CA LYS A 692 -18.03 -27.18 -20.66
C LYS A 692 -18.22 -28.27 -19.60
N GLU A 693 -17.16 -28.59 -18.85
CA GLU A 693 -17.24 -29.60 -17.79
C GLU A 693 -18.11 -29.17 -16.60
N LEU A 694 -18.11 -27.87 -16.25
CA LEU A 694 -18.95 -27.31 -15.19
C LEU A 694 -20.43 -27.26 -15.61
N GLU A 695 -20.75 -26.90 -16.85
CA GLU A 695 -22.13 -26.95 -17.39
C GLU A 695 -22.68 -28.37 -17.35
N LEU A 696 -21.88 -29.37 -17.77
CA LEU A 696 -22.24 -30.78 -17.67
C LEU A 696 -22.44 -31.22 -16.21
N TYR A 697 -21.60 -30.76 -15.29
CA TYR A 697 -21.76 -31.03 -13.86
C TYR A 697 -23.09 -30.47 -13.34
N GLN A 698 -23.41 -29.21 -13.66
CA GLN A 698 -24.68 -28.60 -13.31
C GLN A 698 -25.86 -29.40 -13.88
N TYR A 699 -25.81 -29.73 -15.17
CA TYR A 699 -26.88 -30.48 -15.81
C TYR A 699 -27.13 -31.84 -15.14
N TYR A 700 -26.08 -32.61 -14.86
CA TYR A 700 -26.19 -33.92 -14.21
C TYR A 700 -26.62 -33.84 -12.75
N ALA A 701 -26.18 -32.81 -12.02
CA ALA A 701 -26.59 -32.58 -10.64
C ALA A 701 -28.07 -32.18 -10.55
N LEU A 702 -28.57 -31.38 -11.50
CA LEU A 702 -29.97 -30.93 -11.55
C LEU A 702 -30.95 -31.94 -12.18
N ASN A 703 -30.49 -32.81 -13.08
CA ASN A 703 -31.34 -33.76 -13.83
C ASN A 703 -30.91 -35.24 -13.65
N PRO A 704 -30.90 -35.74 -12.41
CA PRO A 704 -30.25 -37.00 -12.12
C PRO A 704 -31.05 -38.26 -12.54
N GLU A 705 -32.30 -38.14 -12.98
CA GLU A 705 -33.15 -39.28 -13.38
C GLU A 705 -33.24 -39.48 -14.89
N ILE A 706 -32.90 -38.45 -15.69
CA ILE A 706 -33.05 -38.44 -17.16
C ILE A 706 -31.73 -38.83 -17.85
N THR A 707 -30.63 -38.94 -17.10
CA THR A 707 -29.30 -39.22 -17.63
C THR A 707 -29.11 -40.73 -17.86
N PRO A 708 -28.98 -41.24 -19.11
CA PRO A 708 -28.90 -42.67 -19.37
C PRO A 708 -27.63 -43.29 -18.79
N ARG A 709 -27.71 -44.56 -18.34
CA ARG A 709 -26.54 -45.38 -17.91
C ARG A 709 -25.42 -45.49 -18.97
N ASP A 710 -25.72 -45.14 -20.23
CA ASP A 710 -24.80 -45.21 -21.38
C ASP A 710 -24.12 -43.89 -21.76
N GLY A 711 -24.25 -42.81 -20.96
CA GLY A 711 -23.65 -41.49 -21.21
C GLY A 711 -22.11 -41.46 -21.35
N LEU A 712 -21.42 -42.58 -21.11
CA LEU A 712 -19.98 -42.77 -21.35
C LEU A 712 -19.60 -42.77 -22.84
N LYS A 713 -20.54 -42.89 -23.78
CA LYS A 713 -20.23 -42.89 -25.23
C LYS A 713 -20.15 -41.50 -25.88
N LEU A 714 -20.70 -40.45 -25.26
CA LEU A 714 -20.69 -39.09 -25.84
C LEU A 714 -19.39 -38.31 -25.58
N SER A 715 -18.48 -38.81 -24.72
CA SER A 715 -17.19 -38.14 -24.46
C SER A 715 -16.02 -38.68 -25.29
N GLN A 716 -16.26 -39.55 -26.29
CA GLN A 716 -15.23 -40.07 -27.19
C GLN A 716 -15.39 -39.62 -28.65
N SER A 717 -16.39 -38.81 -28.95
CA SER A 717 -16.55 -38.16 -30.25
C SER A 717 -17.04 -36.72 -30.05
N LEU A 718 -16.08 -35.80 -29.82
CA LEU A 718 -16.10 -34.35 -30.12
C LEU A 718 -15.05 -33.60 -29.28
#